data_AF-A0AAE4CB38-F1
#
_entry.id   AF-A0AAE4CB38-F1
#
_cell.length_a   1.000
_cell.length_b   1.000
_cell.length_c   1.000
_cell.angle_alpha   90.00
_cell.angle_beta   90.00
_cell.angle_gamma   90.00
#
_symmetry.space_group_name_H-M   'P 1'
#
loop_
_entity.id
_entity.type
_entity.pdbx_description
1 polymer ?
#
loop_
_entity_poly.entity_id
_entity_poly.type
_entity_poly.pdbx_seq_one_letter_code
_entity_poly.pdbx_strand_id
1 'polypeptide(L)'
;MSEQLLADRLYESFRREEQITLILGSGIGADATPGVADVLRLAEQYAVGRSDGGDLTRMLALARVRRGEGPPSELYTEYRRIFANWVGGDGFDVIAQQAVLEKYRPPDRLAGPLATHGLWQRVTAELGEDLENDLGSWMLSPAVEALGAVLAGLPGAFDNRVLTTNFDPQLEIAIRTASGRAITTPLDVDGRWDRDNAYDGAVRVFHLHGFWRPVVAGDRTPLVHDPSRFTRKPTIGPVADLITGETVCVIGSSDWAGTITSALVEVAQQRPVTVLWALHPDDPEGAARRCEQLRGEGVARVECFAGVDAERLLSGLAARLGVTVVPRAAGPRHRHRHPVWEGEFVSHPASTPPDDFLGLIRQLERRFGWQFAPADTGTPSMIFWPVRLRARTSVIHMAQALVAGALAARGASLLVCLDDFGIRDPRVTGAAFEADLRRWIGATAPGLDVEFVSLSDFIRLQRESPSPEHLLRPVDPWTVARDFYGEHNPSLYSVLASIKAVPNVAAHELEPRAWEIVQALLRRNTNRLLTPMTMWAYLHHLLLDRPAHSIMTLGTRDDALFWQQWREMYRFGIAQLYNPHISSLTHKSEMLRWDDAETLREHLTETCAVPGWDGDGRYVSWLLTNAVLLPNYLTGAAPPETGGHVLDSWADFMAALDGGAPALAVLADQATLWYRGQSGPSAVS
;
A
#
# COMPACT_ATOMS: atom_id res chain seq x y z
N MET A 1 -14.90 -23.11 31.17
CA MET A 1 -16.11 -23.02 32.05
C MET A 1 -16.28 -21.58 32.52
N SER A 2 -15.19 -20.94 32.97
CA SER A 2 -15.14 -19.51 33.34
C SER A 2 -15.62 -18.58 32.22
N GLU A 3 -15.26 -18.85 30.95
CA GLU A 3 -15.63 -18.02 29.79
C GLU A 3 -17.13 -18.06 29.54
N GLN A 4 -17.74 -19.24 29.69
CA GLN A 4 -19.16 -19.43 29.49
C GLN A 4 -19.96 -18.68 30.55
N LEU A 5 -19.54 -18.76 31.82
CA LEU A 5 -20.15 -18.07 32.95
C LEU A 5 -20.02 -16.55 32.81
N LEU A 6 -18.84 -16.05 32.42
CA LEU A 6 -18.63 -14.62 32.19
C LEU A 6 -19.52 -14.09 31.05
N ALA A 7 -19.63 -14.83 29.95
CA ALA A 7 -20.55 -14.47 28.87
C ALA A 7 -22.02 -14.48 29.33
N ASP A 8 -22.41 -15.41 30.22
CA ASP A 8 -23.75 -15.41 30.82
C ASP A 8 -23.98 -14.18 31.71
N ARG A 9 -22.99 -13.75 32.50
CA ARG A 9 -23.06 -12.52 33.30
C ARG A 9 -23.25 -11.27 32.45
N LEU A 10 -22.48 -11.16 31.36
CA LEU A 10 -22.60 -10.05 30.42
C LEU A 10 -23.95 -10.05 29.71
N TYR A 11 -24.43 -11.22 29.30
CA TYR A 11 -25.74 -11.38 28.69
C TYR A 11 -26.89 -11.03 29.64
N GLU A 12 -26.81 -11.41 30.92
CA GLU A 12 -27.79 -11.02 31.93
C GLU A 12 -27.79 -9.51 32.17
N SER A 13 -26.62 -8.87 32.19
CA SER A 13 -26.50 -7.41 32.32
C SER A 13 -27.17 -6.72 31.13
N PHE A 14 -26.89 -7.20 29.91
CA PHE A 14 -27.54 -6.73 28.68
C PHE A 14 -29.07 -6.90 28.73
N ARG A 15 -29.57 -8.06 29.18
CA ARG A 15 -31.01 -8.33 29.31
C ARG A 15 -31.73 -7.43 30.31
N ARG A 16 -31.01 -6.94 31.31
CA ARG A 16 -31.52 -5.99 32.32
C ARG A 16 -31.41 -4.55 31.85
N GLU A 17 -30.92 -4.31 30.63
CA GLU A 17 -30.65 -2.98 30.08
C GLU A 17 -29.63 -2.19 30.93
N GLU A 18 -28.77 -2.90 31.68
CA GLU A 18 -27.65 -2.30 32.40
C GLU A 18 -26.62 -1.81 31.37
N GLN A 19 -26.11 -0.60 31.54
CA GLN A 19 -25.03 -0.08 30.70
C GLN A 19 -23.71 -0.81 31.01
N ILE A 20 -23.03 -1.31 29.98
CA ILE A 20 -21.80 -2.09 30.12
C ILE A 20 -20.59 -1.25 29.66
N THR A 21 -19.61 -1.05 30.54
CA THR A 21 -18.31 -0.49 30.15
C THR A 21 -17.30 -1.62 29.91
N LEU A 22 -16.77 -1.70 28.69
CA LEU A 22 -15.70 -2.63 28.34
C LEU A 22 -14.33 -1.96 28.47
N ILE A 23 -13.41 -2.62 29.18
CA ILE A 23 -12.00 -2.24 29.30
C ILE A 23 -11.14 -3.38 28.79
N LEU A 24 -10.34 -3.11 27.76
CA LEU A 24 -9.61 -4.12 27.01
C LEU A 24 -8.10 -3.90 27.09
N GLY A 25 -7.34 -4.99 27.01
CA GLY A 25 -5.89 -4.94 26.87
C GLY A 25 -5.36 -5.92 25.84
N SER A 26 -4.04 -6.07 25.81
CA SER A 26 -3.37 -6.80 24.71
C SER A 26 -3.68 -8.29 24.70
N GLY A 27 -4.17 -8.84 25.81
CA GLY A 27 -4.61 -10.22 25.90
C GLY A 27 -5.86 -10.57 25.08
N ILE A 28 -6.54 -9.59 24.45
CA ILE A 28 -7.74 -9.86 23.65
C ILE A 28 -7.45 -10.46 22.26
N GLY A 29 -6.30 -10.15 21.67
CA GLY A 29 -6.06 -10.39 20.23
C GLY A 29 -4.96 -11.40 19.90
N ALA A 30 -4.48 -12.16 20.89
CA ALA A 30 -3.41 -13.16 20.74
C ALA A 30 -2.24 -12.64 19.86
N ASP A 31 -1.79 -13.41 18.87
CA ASP A 31 -0.70 -13.04 17.95
C ASP A 31 -1.04 -11.87 16.99
N ALA A 32 -2.32 -11.48 16.88
CA ALA A 32 -2.73 -10.39 16.02
C ALA A 32 -2.42 -9.03 16.65
N THR A 33 -2.49 -8.88 17.97
CA THR A 33 -2.18 -7.61 18.66
C THR A 33 -0.68 -7.53 18.96
N PRO A 34 0.00 -6.39 18.71
CA PRO A 34 1.43 -6.26 19.01
C PRO A 34 1.69 -6.34 20.52
N GLY A 35 2.56 -7.28 20.92
CA GLY A 35 2.95 -7.46 22.32
C GLY A 35 4.18 -6.64 22.71
N VAL A 36 4.42 -6.50 24.02
CA VAL A 36 5.65 -5.88 24.55
C VAL A 36 6.91 -6.57 24.02
N ALA A 37 6.88 -7.90 23.87
CA ALA A 37 7.98 -8.67 23.32
C ALA A 37 8.29 -8.32 21.84
N ASP A 38 7.27 -8.05 21.03
CA ASP A 38 7.43 -7.65 19.63
C ASP A 38 8.17 -6.32 19.52
N VAL A 39 7.76 -5.34 20.34
CA VAL A 39 8.40 -4.01 20.37
C VAL A 39 9.85 -4.11 20.83
N LEU A 40 10.14 -4.92 21.86
CA LEU A 40 11.50 -5.14 22.35
C LEU A 40 12.40 -5.78 21.30
N ARG A 41 11.90 -6.80 20.57
CA ARG A 41 12.62 -7.43 19.47
C ARG A 41 12.93 -6.44 18.34
N LEU A 42 11.95 -5.61 17.97
CA LEU A 42 12.14 -4.60 16.92
C LEU A 42 13.12 -3.49 17.34
N ALA A 43 13.15 -3.12 18.62
CA ALA A 43 14.14 -2.19 19.15
C ALA A 43 15.57 -2.73 19.01
N GLU A 44 15.77 -4.03 19.26
CA GLU A 44 17.06 -4.70 19.06
C GLU A 44 17.46 -4.77 17.58
N GLN A 45 16.51 -5.11 16.69
CA GLN A 45 16.75 -5.12 15.24
C GLN A 45 17.11 -3.73 14.70
N TYR A 46 16.41 -2.69 15.17
CA TYR A 46 16.72 -1.31 14.85
C TYR A 46 18.13 -0.93 15.30
N ALA A 47 18.53 -1.31 16.52
CA ALA A 47 19.87 -1.02 17.04
C ALA A 47 20.98 -1.68 16.21
N VAL A 48 20.78 -2.91 15.73
CA VAL A 48 21.76 -3.61 14.86
C VAL A 48 21.93 -2.90 13.51
N GLY A 49 20.85 -2.35 12.94
CA GLY A 49 20.88 -1.68 11.64
C GLY A 49 21.45 -0.26 11.65
N ARG A 50 21.84 0.29 12.81
CA ARG A 50 22.33 1.66 12.94
C ARG A 50 23.83 1.79 12.69
N SER A 51 24.21 2.90 12.06
CA SER A 51 25.61 3.30 11.86
C SER A 51 26.16 4.08 13.08
N ASP A 52 26.08 3.49 14.28
CA ASP A 52 26.57 4.11 15.53
C ASP A 52 27.72 3.30 16.19
N GLY A 53 28.41 2.46 15.41
CA GLY A 53 29.47 1.58 15.95
C GLY A 53 28.96 0.51 16.93
N GLY A 54 27.65 0.27 16.98
CA GLY A 54 27.00 -0.72 17.84
C GLY A 54 26.80 -0.26 19.28
N ASP A 55 26.88 1.06 19.56
CA ASP A 55 26.69 1.61 20.90
C ASP A 55 25.29 1.33 21.45
N LEU A 56 24.24 1.59 20.66
CA LEU A 56 22.87 1.32 21.09
C LEU A 56 22.67 -0.17 21.39
N THR A 57 23.18 -1.05 20.54
CA THR A 57 23.13 -2.51 20.73
C THR A 57 23.77 -2.93 22.05
N ARG A 58 24.95 -2.38 22.40
CA ARG A 58 25.60 -2.65 23.70
C ARG A 58 24.78 -2.15 24.88
N MET A 59 24.16 -0.97 24.77
CA MET A 59 23.32 -0.41 25.82
C MET A 59 22.06 -1.24 26.08
N LEU A 60 21.39 -1.71 25.02
CA LEU A 60 20.23 -2.59 25.12
C LEU A 60 20.59 -3.96 25.72
N ALA A 61 21.74 -4.52 25.33
CA ALA A 61 22.27 -5.76 25.92
C ALA A 61 22.58 -5.58 27.41
N LEU A 62 23.23 -4.48 27.80
CA LEU A 62 23.52 -4.17 29.20
C LEU A 62 22.25 -4.00 30.04
N ALA A 63 21.22 -3.36 29.48
CA ALA A 63 19.92 -3.23 30.14
C ALA A 63 19.27 -4.59 30.40
N ARG A 64 19.32 -5.50 29.42
CA ARG A 64 18.80 -6.87 29.55
C ARG A 64 19.55 -7.67 30.61
N VAL A 65 20.90 -7.60 30.62
CA VAL A 65 21.73 -8.25 31.65
C VAL A 65 21.45 -7.68 33.04
N ARG A 66 21.31 -6.36 33.17
CA ARG A 66 21.05 -5.70 34.46
C ARG A 66 19.67 -6.07 35.02
N ARG A 67 18.67 -6.24 34.17
CA ARG A 67 17.29 -6.53 34.57
C ARG A 67 17.00 -8.02 34.80
N GLY A 68 17.72 -8.92 34.15
CA GLY A 68 17.49 -10.37 34.26
C GLY A 68 16.12 -10.80 33.71
N GLU A 69 15.56 -11.88 34.25
CA GLU A 69 14.25 -12.46 33.87
C GLU A 69 13.03 -11.74 34.49
N GLY A 70 13.14 -10.43 34.69
CA GLY A 70 12.02 -9.61 35.19
C GLY A 70 10.85 -9.50 34.20
N PRO A 71 9.72 -8.90 34.62
CA PRO A 71 8.56 -8.72 33.75
C PRO A 71 8.92 -7.88 32.50
N PRO A 72 8.47 -8.25 31.28
CA PRO A 72 8.83 -7.56 30.04
C PRO A 72 8.55 -6.06 30.02
N SER A 73 7.55 -5.60 30.79
CA SER A 73 7.17 -4.18 30.92
C SER A 73 8.27 -3.31 31.55
N GLU A 74 9.07 -3.86 32.46
CA GLU A 74 10.22 -3.14 33.02
C GLU A 74 11.34 -2.96 31.99
N LEU A 75 11.61 -4.01 31.21
CA LEU A 75 12.62 -3.96 30.15
C LEU A 75 12.20 -2.97 29.06
N TYR A 76 10.92 -2.93 28.72
CA TYR A 76 10.32 -1.95 27.81
C TYR A 76 10.57 -0.52 28.27
N THR A 77 10.30 -0.23 29.54
CA THR A 77 10.51 1.10 30.13
C THR A 77 11.98 1.51 30.07
N GLU A 78 12.90 0.57 30.36
CA GLU A 78 14.34 0.82 30.29
C GLU A 78 14.83 1.04 28.85
N TYR A 79 14.36 0.24 27.88
CA TYR A 79 14.71 0.41 26.46
C TYR A 79 14.27 1.76 25.95
N ARG A 80 13.04 2.18 26.27
CA ARG A 80 12.55 3.50 25.90
C ARG A 80 13.39 4.63 26.49
N ARG A 81 13.81 4.51 27.75
CA ARG A 81 14.71 5.48 28.40
C ARG A 81 16.06 5.57 27.68
N ILE A 82 16.61 4.43 27.25
CA ILE A 82 17.84 4.38 26.46
C ILE A 82 17.65 5.07 25.12
N PHE A 83 16.57 4.76 24.38
CA PHE A 83 16.28 5.40 23.10
C PHE A 83 16.09 6.92 23.21
N ALA A 84 15.35 7.38 24.22
CA ALA A 84 15.16 8.82 24.45
C ALA A 84 16.48 9.57 24.67
N ASN A 85 17.45 8.92 25.32
CA ASN A 85 18.77 9.50 25.61
C ASN A 85 19.75 9.41 24.43
N TRP A 86 19.68 8.35 23.62
CA TRP A 86 20.70 8.03 22.61
C TRP A 86 20.27 8.29 21.16
N VAL A 87 18.97 8.21 20.87
CA VAL A 87 18.40 8.36 19.53
C VAL A 87 17.58 9.64 19.44
N GLY A 88 16.74 9.89 20.44
CA GLY A 88 15.74 10.95 20.44
C GLY A 88 14.39 10.44 20.95
N GLY A 89 13.53 11.35 21.41
CA GLY A 89 12.23 11.01 21.99
C GLY A 89 11.25 10.33 21.02
N ASP A 90 11.43 10.55 19.71
CA ASP A 90 10.66 10.00 18.59
C ASP A 90 11.22 8.66 18.07
N GLY A 91 12.47 8.32 18.38
CA GLY A 91 13.11 7.10 17.88
C GLY A 91 12.42 5.82 18.35
N PHE A 92 11.84 5.82 19.55
CA PHE A 92 11.09 4.68 20.08
C PHE A 92 9.66 4.60 19.53
N ASP A 93 9.07 5.74 19.14
CA ASP A 93 7.76 5.79 18.48
C ASP A 93 7.77 5.03 17.16
N VAL A 94 8.86 5.16 16.39
CA VAL A 94 9.05 4.42 15.14
C VAL A 94 9.06 2.90 15.36
N ILE A 95 9.61 2.43 16.49
CA ILE A 95 9.61 1.01 16.84
C ILE A 95 8.19 0.55 17.19
N ALA A 96 7.47 1.33 17.99
CA ALA A 96 6.07 1.03 18.32
C ALA A 96 5.18 1.01 17.07
N GLN A 97 5.37 1.97 16.16
CA GLN A 97 4.70 2.01 14.86
C GLN A 97 5.03 0.78 14.03
N GLN A 98 6.31 0.40 13.94
CA GLN A 98 6.72 -0.79 13.18
C GLN A 98 6.10 -2.07 13.74
N ALA A 99 5.94 -2.18 15.06
CA ALA A 99 5.27 -3.33 15.69
C ALA A 99 3.79 -3.45 15.28
N VAL A 100 3.11 -2.32 15.12
CA VAL A 100 1.72 -2.27 14.61
C VAL A 100 1.70 -2.61 13.12
N LEU A 101 2.63 -2.06 12.33
CA LEU A 101 2.73 -2.32 10.90
C LEU A 101 3.06 -3.78 10.56
N GLU A 102 3.71 -4.55 11.44
CA GLU A 102 3.88 -6.00 11.22
C GLU A 102 2.55 -6.77 11.14
N LYS A 103 1.47 -6.20 11.68
CA LYS A 103 0.11 -6.73 11.64
C LYS A 103 -0.67 -6.24 10.42
N TYR A 104 -0.14 -5.27 9.69
CA TYR A 104 -0.61 -4.85 8.39
C TYR A 104 0.04 -5.72 7.30
N ARG A 105 -0.77 -6.60 6.70
CA ARG A 105 -0.37 -7.57 5.66
C ARG A 105 -1.12 -7.27 4.37
N PRO A 106 -0.73 -6.20 3.65
CA PRO A 106 -1.35 -5.89 2.40
C PRO A 106 -1.09 -7.03 1.43
N PRO A 107 -2.08 -7.35 0.59
CA PRO A 107 -1.91 -8.40 -0.40
C PRO A 107 -0.75 -8.09 -1.38
N ASP A 108 -0.43 -6.82 -1.61
CA ASP A 108 0.78 -6.38 -2.28
C ASP A 108 1.39 -5.20 -1.53
N ARG A 109 2.61 -5.38 -1.01
CA ARG A 109 3.34 -4.33 -0.26
C ARG A 109 3.78 -3.17 -1.16
N LEU A 110 3.90 -3.40 -2.47
CA LEU A 110 4.33 -2.39 -3.45
C LEU A 110 3.16 -1.58 -4.04
N ALA A 111 1.91 -1.99 -3.76
CA ALA A 111 0.71 -1.30 -4.23
C ALA A 111 -0.12 -0.67 -3.10
N GLY A 112 0.20 -0.96 -1.83
CA GLY A 112 -0.47 -0.37 -0.67
C GLY A 112 0.11 0.98 -0.24
N PRO A 113 -0.48 1.66 0.77
CA PRO A 113 -0.01 2.96 1.26
C PRO A 113 1.47 2.95 1.73
N LEU A 114 2.01 1.76 2.08
CA LEU A 114 3.43 1.59 2.43
C LEU A 114 4.40 1.49 1.24
N ALA A 115 3.95 1.55 -0.02
CA ALA A 115 4.79 1.29 -1.20
C ALA A 115 6.06 2.15 -1.25
N THR A 116 5.97 3.39 -0.78
CA THR A 116 7.09 4.36 -0.73
C THR A 116 7.60 4.60 0.69
N HIS A 117 7.02 3.92 1.70
CA HIS A 117 7.38 4.09 3.10
C HIS A 117 8.54 3.18 3.46
N GLY A 118 9.68 3.78 3.80
CA GLY A 118 10.88 3.03 4.19
C GLY A 118 10.73 2.35 5.54
N LEU A 119 11.43 1.23 5.72
CA LEU A 119 11.63 0.64 7.05
C LEU A 119 12.20 1.71 8.00
N TRP A 120 11.67 1.75 9.22
CA TRP A 120 12.07 2.72 10.26
C TRP A 120 11.77 4.19 9.97
N GLN A 121 10.83 4.47 9.07
CA GLN A 121 10.28 5.81 8.90
C GLN A 121 9.05 6.00 9.79
N ARG A 122 8.90 7.21 10.36
CA ARG A 122 7.73 7.56 11.17
C ARG A 122 6.48 7.65 10.30
N VAL A 123 5.42 6.99 10.72
CA VAL A 123 4.10 7.08 10.09
C VAL A 123 3.44 8.41 10.47
N THR A 124 2.97 9.16 9.47
CA THR A 124 2.23 10.42 9.65
C THR A 124 0.74 10.17 9.92
N ALA A 125 0.00 11.23 10.26
CA ALA A 125 -1.44 11.12 10.47
C ALA A 125 -2.16 10.64 9.20
N GLU A 126 -1.81 11.21 8.05
CA GLU A 126 -2.43 10.93 6.75
C GLU A 126 -2.13 9.50 6.31
N LEU A 127 -0.84 9.11 6.30
CA LEU A 127 -0.45 7.76 5.91
C LEU A 127 -1.10 6.70 6.79
N GLY A 128 -1.16 6.91 8.10
CA GLY A 128 -1.76 5.91 8.97
C GLY A 128 -3.29 5.89 8.93
N GLU A 129 -3.95 7.00 8.59
CA GLU A 129 -5.39 6.99 8.25
C GLU A 129 -5.65 6.18 6.96
N ASP A 130 -4.83 6.35 5.92
CA ASP A 130 -4.91 5.56 4.69
C ASP A 130 -4.73 4.05 4.99
N LEU A 131 -3.78 3.72 5.86
CA LEU A 131 -3.55 2.34 6.30
C LEU A 131 -4.77 1.78 7.03
N GLU A 132 -5.35 2.51 7.97
CA GLU A 132 -6.54 2.09 8.72
C GLU A 132 -7.77 1.94 7.83
N ASN A 133 -7.89 2.74 6.77
CA ASN A 133 -8.98 2.66 5.81
C ASN A 133 -8.80 1.49 4.82
N ASP A 134 -7.59 0.94 4.69
CA ASP A 134 -7.36 -0.35 4.04
C ASP A 134 -7.74 -1.52 4.97
N LEU A 135 -9.04 -1.58 5.28
CA LEU A 135 -9.63 -2.58 6.17
C LEU A 135 -9.18 -3.99 5.77
N GLY A 136 -9.07 -4.25 4.46
CA GLY A 136 -8.67 -5.48 3.77
C GLY A 136 -7.38 -6.15 4.26
N SER A 137 -6.45 -5.34 4.75
CA SER A 137 -5.05 -5.71 4.87
C SER A 137 -4.59 -5.92 6.31
N TRP A 138 -5.41 -5.58 7.29
CA TRP A 138 -5.08 -5.78 8.70
C TRP A 138 -5.42 -7.19 9.18
N MET A 139 -4.50 -7.77 9.93
CA MET A 139 -4.77 -8.97 10.72
C MET A 139 -5.71 -8.61 11.88
N LEU A 140 -6.82 -9.35 11.98
CA LEU A 140 -7.71 -9.34 13.13
C LEU A 140 -7.81 -10.76 13.68
N SER A 141 -7.84 -10.90 15.01
CA SER A 141 -8.14 -12.18 15.64
C SER A 141 -9.66 -12.41 15.65
N PRO A 142 -10.15 -13.66 15.68
CA PRO A 142 -11.59 -13.92 15.75
C PRO A 142 -12.26 -13.25 16.97
N ALA A 143 -11.55 -13.12 18.10
CA ALA A 143 -12.01 -12.37 19.26
C ALA A 143 -12.30 -10.91 18.93
N VAL A 144 -11.36 -10.24 18.26
CA VAL A 144 -11.47 -8.83 17.87
C VAL A 144 -12.56 -8.65 16.80
N GLU A 145 -12.68 -9.57 15.84
CA GLU A 145 -13.77 -9.58 14.86
C GLU A 145 -15.15 -9.73 15.52
N ALA A 146 -15.29 -10.68 16.44
CA ALA A 146 -16.54 -10.91 17.17
C ALA A 146 -16.94 -9.69 18.00
N LEU A 147 -15.96 -9.08 18.69
CA LEU A 147 -16.21 -7.88 19.46
C LEU A 147 -16.55 -6.67 18.59
N GLY A 148 -15.86 -6.49 17.47
CA GLY A 148 -16.16 -5.44 16.49
C GLY A 148 -17.59 -5.56 15.96
N ALA A 149 -18.06 -6.78 15.69
CA ALA A 149 -19.44 -7.05 15.28
C ALA A 149 -20.45 -6.73 16.40
N VAL A 150 -20.15 -7.09 17.66
CA VAL A 150 -21.01 -6.78 18.81
C VAL A 150 -21.13 -5.27 19.01
N LEU A 151 -20.00 -4.54 18.96
CA LEU A 151 -19.98 -3.09 19.10
C LEU A 151 -20.68 -2.39 17.92
N ALA A 152 -20.56 -2.90 16.70
CA ALA A 152 -21.26 -2.35 15.54
C ALA A 152 -22.77 -2.62 15.57
N GLY A 153 -23.18 -3.81 16.02
CA GLY A 153 -24.59 -4.22 16.03
C GLY A 153 -25.39 -3.74 17.23
N LEU A 154 -24.75 -3.56 18.40
CA LEU A 154 -25.40 -3.20 19.66
C LEU A 154 -24.65 -2.07 20.40
N PRO A 155 -24.32 -0.94 19.75
CA PRO A 155 -23.44 0.08 20.35
C PRO A 155 -24.05 0.73 21.60
N GLY A 156 -25.39 0.85 21.67
CA GLY A 156 -26.09 1.47 22.80
C GLY A 156 -26.03 0.69 24.12
N ALA A 157 -25.80 -0.62 24.07
CA ALA A 157 -25.60 -1.42 25.29
C ALA A 157 -24.24 -1.13 25.97
N PHE A 158 -23.32 -0.56 25.21
CA PHE A 158 -21.97 -0.22 25.62
C PHE A 158 -21.76 1.29 25.66
N ASP A 159 -22.83 2.09 25.80
CA ASP A 159 -22.78 3.56 25.79
C ASP A 159 -21.97 4.15 24.61
N ASN A 160 -22.06 3.49 23.45
CA ASN A 160 -21.30 3.77 22.24
C ASN A 160 -19.78 3.95 22.50
N ARG A 161 -19.22 3.21 23.46
CA ARG A 161 -17.81 3.37 23.87
C ARG A 161 -17.13 2.06 24.23
N VAL A 162 -15.81 2.06 24.07
CA VAL A 162 -14.93 1.01 24.56
C VAL A 162 -13.60 1.64 24.99
N LEU A 163 -13.05 1.15 26.10
CA LEU A 163 -11.76 1.59 26.63
C LEU A 163 -10.72 0.53 26.31
N THR A 164 -9.55 0.94 25.83
CA THR A 164 -8.46 0.01 25.52
C THR A 164 -7.12 0.56 25.99
N THR A 165 -6.27 -0.35 26.48
CA THR A 165 -4.86 -0.09 26.79
C THR A 165 -3.94 -0.42 25.61
N ASN A 166 -4.50 -0.95 24.52
CA ASN A 166 -3.81 -1.17 23.26
C ASN A 166 -3.68 0.14 22.51
N PHE A 167 -2.59 0.30 21.75
CA PHE A 167 -2.32 1.49 20.95
C PHE A 167 -2.57 1.25 19.45
N ASP A 168 -2.78 0.01 19.03
CA ASP A 168 -3.08 -0.37 17.64
C ASP A 168 -4.53 -0.07 17.23
N PRO A 169 -4.85 -0.03 15.92
CA PRO A 169 -6.17 0.35 15.40
C PRO A 169 -7.16 -0.82 15.23
N GLN A 170 -6.89 -2.01 15.77
CA GLN A 170 -7.64 -3.22 15.39
C GLN A 170 -9.13 -3.18 15.74
N LEU A 171 -9.50 -2.53 16.84
CA LEU A 171 -10.90 -2.42 17.25
C LEU A 171 -11.69 -1.55 16.26
N GLU A 172 -11.14 -0.42 15.86
CA GLU A 172 -11.76 0.45 14.86
C GLU A 172 -11.92 -0.25 13.53
N ILE A 173 -10.88 -0.95 13.09
CA ILE A 173 -10.91 -1.72 11.84
C ILE A 173 -11.96 -2.83 11.93
N ALA A 174 -12.08 -3.53 13.06
CA ALA A 174 -13.08 -4.58 13.25
C ALA A 174 -14.51 -4.03 13.24
N ILE A 175 -14.76 -2.92 13.93
CA ILE A 175 -16.06 -2.22 13.93
C ILE A 175 -16.42 -1.77 12.51
N ARG A 176 -15.49 -1.12 11.79
CA ARG A 176 -15.69 -0.68 10.40
C ARG A 176 -15.91 -1.85 9.44
N THR A 177 -15.18 -2.95 9.63
CA THR A 177 -15.36 -4.19 8.86
C THR A 177 -16.74 -4.80 9.05
N ALA A 178 -17.29 -4.70 10.27
CA ALA A 178 -18.67 -5.08 10.58
C ALA A 178 -19.71 -4.02 10.14
N SER A 179 -19.33 -3.08 9.28
CA SER A 179 -20.18 -1.97 8.79
C SER A 179 -20.63 -0.98 9.88
N GLY A 180 -20.00 -0.99 11.04
CA GLY A 180 -20.17 0.02 12.08
C GLY A 180 -19.34 1.28 11.82
N ARG A 181 -19.57 2.32 12.63
CA ARG A 181 -18.75 3.54 12.63
C ARG A 181 -17.89 3.57 13.89
N ALA A 182 -16.59 3.82 13.72
CA ALA A 182 -15.63 3.88 14.83
C ALA A 182 -14.84 5.19 14.83
N ILE A 183 -14.76 5.84 15.99
CA ILE A 183 -14.00 7.07 16.24
C ILE A 183 -12.83 6.74 17.16
N THR A 184 -11.61 6.91 16.65
CA THR A 184 -10.38 6.79 17.45
C THR A 184 -10.25 7.99 18.38
N THR A 185 -10.18 7.75 19.68
CA THR A 185 -10.11 8.79 20.72
C THR A 185 -8.91 8.54 21.64
N PRO A 186 -7.69 8.96 21.27
CA PRO A 186 -6.53 8.81 22.14
C PRO A 186 -6.60 9.79 23.32
N LEU A 187 -6.11 9.34 24.47
CA LEU A 187 -5.85 10.23 25.61
C LEU A 187 -4.46 10.85 25.45
N ASP A 188 -4.35 12.15 25.72
CA ASP A 188 -3.06 12.82 25.83
C ASP A 188 -2.36 12.52 27.16
N VAL A 189 -1.18 13.12 27.37
CA VAL A 189 -0.36 12.92 28.58
C VAL A 189 -1.05 13.36 29.88
N ASP A 190 -2.06 14.24 29.79
CA ASP A 190 -2.83 14.75 30.91
C ASP A 190 -4.20 14.02 31.02
N GLY A 191 -4.44 12.99 30.20
CA GLY A 191 -5.69 12.25 30.15
C GLY A 191 -6.83 13.00 29.46
N ARG A 192 -6.54 14.07 28.73
CA ARG A 192 -7.53 14.85 27.98
C ARG A 192 -7.79 14.20 26.63
N TRP A 193 -8.98 14.45 26.10
CA TRP A 193 -9.43 13.94 24.81
C TRP A 193 -10.42 14.92 24.17
N ASP A 194 -10.60 14.81 22.86
CA ASP A 194 -11.48 15.70 22.09
C ASP A 194 -12.97 15.39 22.34
N ARG A 195 -13.63 16.28 23.08
CA ARG A 195 -15.04 16.14 23.44
C ARG A 195 -15.99 16.36 22.28
N ASP A 196 -15.57 17.14 21.28
CA ASP A 196 -16.44 17.61 20.20
C ASP A 196 -16.52 16.59 19.04
N ASN A 197 -15.63 15.61 19.01
CA ASN A 197 -15.60 14.56 17.99
C ASN A 197 -16.56 13.40 18.29
N ALA A 198 -17.86 13.68 18.37
CA ALA A 198 -18.92 12.69 18.54
C ALA A 198 -19.96 12.76 17.40
N TYR A 199 -20.15 11.65 16.69
CA TYR A 199 -21.24 11.48 15.72
C TYR A 199 -22.29 10.53 16.28
N ASP A 200 -23.56 10.77 15.92
CA ASP A 200 -24.65 9.90 16.33
C ASP A 200 -24.47 8.46 15.80
N GLY A 201 -24.61 7.49 16.69
CA GLY A 201 -24.44 6.05 16.43
C GLY A 201 -23.01 5.54 16.19
N ALA A 202 -21.97 6.35 16.42
CA ALA A 202 -20.58 5.92 16.27
C ALA A 202 -19.98 5.43 17.59
N VAL A 203 -19.25 4.31 17.55
CA VAL A 203 -18.53 3.75 18.71
C VAL A 203 -17.21 4.49 18.90
N ARG A 204 -17.00 5.05 20.09
CA ARG A 204 -15.75 5.72 20.47
C ARG A 204 -14.79 4.71 21.08
N VAL A 205 -13.61 4.58 20.47
CA VAL A 205 -12.53 3.74 20.98
C VAL A 205 -11.53 4.62 21.72
N PHE A 206 -11.55 4.53 23.05
CA PHE A 206 -10.69 5.32 23.92
C PHE A 206 -9.35 4.60 24.16
N HIS A 207 -8.26 5.15 23.63
CA HIS A 207 -6.92 4.60 23.84
C HIS A 207 -6.25 5.24 25.05
N LEU A 208 -6.31 4.54 26.18
CA LEU A 208 -5.81 5.02 27.47
C LEU A 208 -4.30 5.22 27.46
N HIS A 209 -3.58 4.43 26.67
CA HIS A 209 -2.14 4.55 26.51
C HIS A 209 -1.78 5.23 25.19
N GLY A 210 -2.61 6.14 24.69
CA GLY A 210 -2.40 6.80 23.40
C GLY A 210 -2.49 5.85 22.19
N PHE A 211 -2.19 6.38 21.01
CA PHE A 211 -2.43 5.70 19.74
C PHE A 211 -1.14 5.55 18.93
N TRP A 212 -1.10 4.54 18.06
CA TRP A 212 0.10 4.16 17.30
C TRP A 212 0.57 5.23 16.31
N ARG A 213 -0.26 6.19 15.95
CA ARG A 213 0.08 7.31 15.07
C ARG A 213 -0.48 8.63 15.58
N PRO A 214 0.01 9.77 15.07
CA PRO A 214 -0.67 11.05 15.27
C PRO A 214 -2.08 11.01 14.65
N VAL A 215 -3.07 11.56 15.35
CA VAL A 215 -4.44 11.68 14.82
C VAL A 215 -4.65 13.02 14.12
N VAL A 216 -3.87 14.04 14.47
CA VAL A 216 -3.93 15.38 13.86
C VAL A 216 -2.81 15.56 12.85
N ALA A 217 -3.17 16.01 11.65
CA ALA A 217 -2.22 16.33 10.57
C ALA A 217 -1.15 17.33 11.05
N GLY A 218 0.12 17.02 10.74
CA GLY A 218 1.27 17.84 11.14
C GLY A 218 1.68 17.75 12.62
N ASP A 219 0.99 16.97 13.47
CA ASP A 219 1.42 16.77 14.86
C ASP A 219 2.70 15.93 14.93
N ARG A 220 3.71 16.48 15.60
CA ARG A 220 5.04 15.87 15.79
C ARG A 220 5.32 15.51 17.25
N THR A 221 4.31 15.62 18.11
CA THR A 221 4.43 15.29 19.53
C THR A 221 4.77 13.79 19.67
N PRO A 222 5.66 13.41 20.61
CA PRO A 222 5.97 12.00 20.84
C PRO A 222 4.71 11.21 21.19
N LEU A 223 4.62 10.00 20.65
CA LEU A 223 3.47 9.14 20.89
C LEU A 223 3.42 8.76 22.36
N VAL A 224 2.21 8.80 22.90
CA VAL A 224 1.92 8.26 24.21
C VAL A 224 1.68 6.77 23.98
N HIS A 225 2.58 5.92 24.49
CA HIS A 225 2.47 4.44 24.54
C HIS A 225 3.16 3.89 25.79
N ASP A 226 3.55 4.76 26.72
CA ASP A 226 4.23 4.42 27.97
C ASP A 226 3.31 4.63 29.17
N PRO A 227 2.78 3.54 29.73
CA PRO A 227 1.87 3.55 30.88
C PRO A 227 2.49 4.15 32.15
N SER A 228 3.82 4.10 32.30
CA SER A 228 4.50 4.65 33.48
C SER A 228 4.32 6.17 33.60
N ARG A 229 3.98 6.86 32.50
CA ARG A 229 3.69 8.30 32.50
C ARG A 229 2.35 8.66 33.14
N PHE A 230 1.42 7.72 33.23
CA PHE A 230 0.11 7.90 33.87
C PHE A 230 0.11 7.61 35.37
N THR A 231 1.25 7.20 35.95
CA THR A 231 1.38 6.96 37.39
C THR A 231 1.39 8.25 38.23
N ARG A 232 1.37 9.43 37.60
CA ARG A 232 1.14 10.71 38.27
C ARG A 232 -0.37 10.92 38.44
N LYS A 233 -0.80 11.27 39.67
CA LYS A 233 -2.20 11.49 40.10
C LYS A 233 -3.15 12.29 39.18
N PRO A 234 -2.74 13.21 38.29
CA PRO A 234 -3.69 13.99 37.48
C PRO A 234 -4.57 13.20 36.50
N THR A 235 -4.26 11.94 36.18
CA THR A 235 -4.90 11.18 35.07
C THR A 235 -5.97 10.18 35.49
N ILE A 236 -6.14 9.90 36.80
CA ILE A 236 -7.13 8.91 37.28
C ILE A 236 -8.56 9.43 37.10
N GLY A 237 -8.82 10.69 37.46
CA GLY A 237 -10.14 11.33 37.30
C GLY A 237 -10.67 11.26 35.86
N PRO A 238 -9.89 11.67 34.84
CA PRO A 238 -10.30 11.53 33.44
C PRO A 238 -10.62 10.10 33.01
N VAL A 239 -9.91 9.09 33.52
CA VAL A 239 -10.22 7.67 33.21
C VAL A 239 -11.48 7.20 33.96
N ALA A 240 -11.66 7.61 35.22
CA ALA A 240 -12.87 7.34 35.99
C ALA A 240 -14.12 7.94 35.33
N ASP A 241 -14.04 9.16 34.79
CA ASP A 241 -15.11 9.83 34.04
C ASP A 241 -15.55 9.05 32.79
N LEU A 242 -14.67 8.24 32.20
CA LEU A 242 -15.00 7.42 31.03
C LEU A 242 -15.77 6.14 31.39
N ILE A 243 -15.70 5.70 32.66
CA ILE A 243 -16.39 4.51 33.17
C ILE A 243 -17.81 4.92 33.58
N THR A 244 -18.75 4.79 32.65
CA THR A 244 -20.16 5.19 32.84
C THR A 244 -21.09 4.03 33.18
N GLY A 245 -20.73 2.80 32.82
CA GLY A 245 -21.57 1.61 32.95
C GLY A 245 -21.78 1.14 34.39
N GLU A 246 -22.92 0.53 34.65
CA GLU A 246 -23.25 -0.14 35.92
C GLU A 246 -22.47 -1.44 36.08
N THR A 247 -22.21 -2.11 34.96
CA THR A 247 -21.35 -3.29 34.88
C THR A 247 -20.08 -2.95 34.10
N VAL A 248 -18.91 -3.17 34.69
CA VAL A 248 -17.61 -2.96 34.07
C VAL A 248 -16.94 -4.31 33.84
N CYS A 249 -16.58 -4.60 32.60
CA CYS A 249 -15.88 -5.83 32.25
C CYS A 249 -14.46 -5.52 31.79
N VAL A 250 -13.48 -6.11 32.49
CA VAL A 250 -12.05 -5.98 32.18
C VAL A 250 -11.57 -7.28 31.55
N ILE A 251 -11.04 -7.21 30.33
CA ILE A 251 -10.59 -8.38 29.55
C ILE A 251 -9.18 -8.16 29.02
N GLY A 252 -8.28 -9.12 29.27
CA GLY A 252 -6.95 -9.12 28.67
C GLY A 252 -6.04 -7.96 29.10
N SER A 253 -6.39 -7.23 30.17
CA SER A 253 -5.59 -6.14 30.73
C SER A 253 -4.76 -6.62 31.92
N SER A 254 -3.46 -6.34 31.88
CA SER A 254 -2.53 -6.63 32.97
C SER A 254 -2.47 -5.52 34.04
N ASP A 255 -3.13 -4.39 33.81
CA ASP A 255 -3.15 -3.17 34.63
C ASP A 255 -1.84 -2.86 35.38
N TRP A 256 -0.71 -3.01 34.69
CA TRP A 256 0.61 -2.86 35.29
C TRP A 256 0.93 -1.44 35.77
N ALA A 257 0.22 -0.43 35.28
CA ALA A 257 0.32 0.95 35.77
C ALA A 257 -0.63 1.24 36.96
N GLY A 258 -1.55 0.32 37.29
CA GLY A 258 -2.56 0.48 38.33
C GLY A 258 -3.65 1.51 38.01
N THR A 259 -3.67 2.06 36.79
CA THR A 259 -4.60 3.13 36.39
C THR A 259 -6.04 2.63 36.35
N ILE A 260 -6.29 1.42 35.84
CA ILE A 260 -7.64 0.85 35.75
C ILE A 260 -8.16 0.52 37.14
N THR A 261 -7.33 -0.09 38.00
CA THR A 261 -7.65 -0.35 39.41
C THR A 261 -8.06 0.92 40.13
N SER A 262 -7.22 1.97 40.03
CA SER A 262 -7.45 3.23 40.73
C SER A 262 -8.73 3.91 40.25
N ALA A 263 -8.99 3.90 38.93
CA ALA A 263 -10.21 4.46 38.36
C ALA A 263 -11.46 3.69 38.81
N LEU A 264 -11.41 2.35 38.87
CA LEU A 264 -12.50 1.52 39.37
C LEU A 264 -12.82 1.80 40.84
N VAL A 265 -11.78 1.96 41.67
CA VAL A 265 -11.94 2.32 43.09
C VAL A 265 -12.59 3.70 43.23
N GLU A 266 -12.13 4.68 42.46
CA GLU A 266 -12.71 6.04 42.47
C GLU A 266 -14.19 6.03 42.05
N VAL A 267 -14.55 5.30 40.99
CA VAL A 267 -15.94 5.14 40.54
C VAL A 267 -16.79 4.44 41.61
N ALA A 268 -16.26 3.38 42.22
CA ALA A 268 -16.97 2.60 43.25
C ALA A 268 -17.26 3.40 44.53
N GLN A 269 -16.44 4.41 44.84
CA GLN A 269 -16.69 5.34 45.95
C GLN A 269 -17.85 6.31 45.66
N GLN A 270 -18.12 6.59 44.39
CA GLN A 270 -19.15 7.56 43.97
C GLN A 270 -20.50 6.89 43.65
N ARG A 271 -20.48 5.67 43.10
CA ARG A 271 -21.67 4.93 42.69
C ARG A 271 -21.47 3.41 42.77
N PRO A 272 -22.55 2.62 42.96
CA PRO A 272 -22.44 1.17 42.87
C PRO A 272 -22.05 0.74 41.46
N VAL A 273 -21.07 -0.15 41.37
CA VAL A 273 -20.57 -0.74 40.12
C VAL A 273 -20.29 -2.22 40.33
N THR A 274 -20.67 -3.05 39.36
CA THR A 274 -20.32 -4.48 39.30
C THR A 274 -19.10 -4.64 38.40
N VAL A 275 -18.01 -5.21 38.93
CA VAL A 275 -16.76 -5.43 38.18
C VAL A 275 -16.60 -6.92 37.86
N LEU A 276 -16.49 -7.24 36.57
CA LEU A 276 -16.18 -8.57 36.05
C LEU A 276 -14.77 -8.57 35.48
N TRP A 277 -13.82 -9.25 36.11
CA TRP A 277 -12.41 -9.23 35.72
C TRP A 277 -11.96 -10.58 35.14
N ALA A 278 -11.66 -10.63 33.85
CA ALA A 278 -11.12 -11.80 33.16
C ALA A 278 -9.59 -11.81 33.16
N LEU A 279 -9.01 -12.85 33.74
CA LEU A 279 -7.57 -13.09 33.79
C LEU A 279 -7.22 -14.22 32.83
N HIS A 280 -6.23 -14.00 31.97
CA HIS A 280 -5.75 -15.00 31.02
C HIS A 280 -5.05 -16.20 31.70
N PRO A 281 -4.14 -16.00 32.69
CA PRO A 281 -3.53 -17.13 33.38
C PRO A 281 -4.59 -18.01 34.04
N ASP A 282 -4.45 -19.33 33.90
CA ASP A 282 -5.25 -20.29 34.66
C ASP A 282 -4.70 -20.42 36.09
N ASP A 283 -4.85 -19.31 36.84
CA ASP A 283 -4.45 -19.16 38.25
C ASP A 283 -5.68 -18.76 39.09
N PRO A 284 -6.50 -19.72 39.53
CA PRO A 284 -7.68 -19.46 40.36
C PRO A 284 -7.34 -18.74 41.68
N GLU A 285 -6.17 -19.03 42.27
CA GLU A 285 -5.74 -18.35 43.50
C GLU A 285 -5.36 -16.89 43.23
N GLY A 286 -4.70 -16.63 42.11
CA GLY A 286 -4.41 -15.27 41.64
C GLY A 286 -5.69 -14.47 41.40
N ALA A 287 -6.70 -15.07 40.78
CA ALA A 287 -8.00 -14.45 40.59
C ALA A 287 -8.71 -14.15 41.92
N ALA A 288 -8.67 -15.08 42.87
CA ALA A 288 -9.22 -14.86 44.21
C ALA A 288 -8.52 -13.71 44.94
N ARG A 289 -7.17 -13.71 44.96
CA ARG A 289 -6.36 -12.62 45.55
C ARG A 289 -6.69 -11.27 44.92
N ARG A 290 -6.83 -11.22 43.60
CA ARG A 290 -7.17 -10.00 42.88
C ARG A 290 -8.56 -9.46 43.26
N CYS A 291 -9.53 -10.36 43.40
CA CYS A 291 -10.87 -10.02 43.85
C CYS A 291 -10.88 -9.51 45.30
N GLU A 292 -10.16 -10.16 46.21
CA GLU A 292 -10.02 -9.73 47.58
C GLU A 292 -9.34 -8.35 47.69
N GLN A 293 -8.29 -8.12 46.89
CA GLN A 293 -7.63 -6.83 46.79
C GLN A 293 -8.63 -5.71 46.41
N LEU A 294 -9.37 -5.89 45.31
CA LEU A 294 -10.33 -4.89 44.83
C LEU A 294 -11.45 -4.63 45.85
N ARG A 295 -11.93 -5.67 46.55
CA ARG A 295 -12.90 -5.48 47.66
C ARG A 295 -12.30 -4.70 48.82
N GLY A 296 -11.07 -5.01 49.19
CA GLY A 296 -10.34 -4.30 50.25
C GLY A 296 -10.08 -2.82 49.91
N GLU A 297 -9.94 -2.50 48.63
CA GLU A 297 -9.76 -1.13 48.13
C GLU A 297 -11.09 -0.37 47.92
N GLY A 298 -12.25 -1.00 48.10
CA GLY A 298 -13.57 -0.34 48.10
C GLY A 298 -14.52 -0.77 46.98
N VAL A 299 -14.14 -1.70 46.09
CA VAL A 299 -15.01 -2.23 45.03
C VAL A 299 -15.84 -3.39 45.57
N ALA A 300 -17.03 -3.08 46.10
CA ALA A 300 -17.87 -4.06 46.81
C ALA A 300 -18.33 -5.26 45.96
N ARG A 301 -18.71 -5.03 44.69
CA ARG A 301 -19.25 -6.07 43.79
C ARG A 301 -18.22 -6.42 42.72
N VAL A 302 -17.34 -7.36 43.01
CA VAL A 302 -16.32 -7.84 42.07
C VAL A 302 -16.32 -9.36 41.95
N GLU A 303 -16.21 -9.86 40.72
CA GLU A 303 -16.06 -11.27 40.36
C GLU A 303 -14.88 -11.42 39.38
N CYS A 304 -13.98 -12.35 39.67
CA CYS A 304 -12.73 -12.53 38.92
C CYS A 304 -12.71 -13.94 38.35
N PHE A 305 -12.38 -14.05 37.06
CA PHE A 305 -12.43 -15.28 36.29
C PHE A 305 -11.01 -15.64 35.84
N ALA A 306 -10.49 -16.78 36.29
CA ALA A 306 -9.19 -17.31 35.85
C ALA A 306 -9.32 -18.12 34.55
N GLY A 307 -8.21 -18.21 33.81
CA GLY A 307 -8.08 -19.06 32.62
C GLY A 307 -9.00 -18.65 31.47
N VAL A 308 -9.32 -17.36 31.35
CA VAL A 308 -10.28 -16.88 30.34
C VAL A 308 -9.58 -16.69 28.99
N ASP A 309 -9.98 -17.52 28.03
CA ASP A 309 -9.64 -17.35 26.61
C ASP A 309 -10.59 -16.33 25.95
N ALA A 310 -10.03 -15.20 25.50
CA ALA A 310 -10.78 -14.11 24.88
C ALA A 310 -11.46 -14.54 23.56
N GLU A 311 -10.84 -15.43 22.79
CA GLU A 311 -11.38 -15.96 21.52
C GLU A 311 -12.70 -16.69 21.76
N ARG A 312 -12.71 -17.57 22.76
CA ARG A 312 -13.90 -18.33 23.16
C ARG A 312 -14.95 -17.44 23.81
N LEU A 313 -14.54 -16.54 24.70
CA LEU A 313 -15.43 -15.62 25.40
C LEU A 313 -16.21 -14.74 24.42
N LEU A 314 -15.50 -14.01 23.55
CA LEU A 314 -16.10 -12.99 22.70
C LEU A 314 -16.93 -13.59 21.57
N SER A 315 -16.47 -14.70 20.97
CA SER A 315 -17.26 -15.48 20.02
C SER A 315 -18.55 -16.02 20.66
N GLY A 316 -18.45 -16.54 21.89
CA GLY A 316 -19.59 -17.05 22.65
C GLY A 316 -20.56 -15.95 23.10
N LEU A 317 -20.07 -14.74 23.37
CA LEU A 317 -20.87 -13.57 23.69
C LEU A 317 -21.67 -13.09 22.47
N ALA A 318 -21.01 -12.95 21.32
CA ALA A 318 -21.66 -12.54 20.07
C ALA A 318 -22.81 -13.49 19.70
N ALA A 319 -22.58 -14.81 19.80
CA ALA A 319 -23.60 -15.82 19.55
C ALA A 319 -24.81 -15.70 20.49
N ARG A 320 -24.58 -15.47 21.79
CA ARG A 320 -25.65 -15.27 22.79
C ARG A 320 -26.46 -13.99 22.56
N LEU A 321 -25.80 -12.92 22.13
CA LEU A 321 -26.44 -11.65 21.81
C LEU A 321 -27.17 -11.70 20.46
N GLY A 322 -27.12 -12.82 19.72
CA GLY A 322 -27.74 -12.95 18.40
C GLY A 322 -27.05 -12.11 17.32
N VAL A 323 -25.81 -11.67 17.56
CA VAL A 323 -25.03 -10.87 16.62
C VAL A 323 -24.38 -11.82 15.62
N THR A 324 -24.70 -11.62 14.34
CA THR A 324 -24.04 -12.39 13.26
C THR A 324 -22.63 -11.83 13.07
N VAL A 325 -21.64 -12.58 13.54
CA VAL A 325 -20.25 -12.33 13.14
C VAL A 325 -20.11 -12.87 11.73
N VAL A 326 -20.08 -11.99 10.74
CA VAL A 326 -19.63 -12.38 9.40
C VAL A 326 -18.13 -12.60 9.56
N PRO A 327 -17.64 -13.85 9.59
CA PRO A 327 -16.21 -14.05 9.59
C PRO A 327 -15.73 -13.34 8.34
N ARG A 328 -14.64 -12.56 8.42
CA ARG A 328 -13.97 -12.21 7.17
C ARG A 328 -13.80 -13.54 6.46
N ALA A 329 -14.39 -13.69 5.27
CA ALA A 329 -14.12 -14.83 4.43
C ALA A 329 -12.62 -14.98 4.55
N ALA A 330 -12.17 -16.11 5.10
CA ALA A 330 -10.76 -16.33 5.32
C ALA A 330 -10.17 -16.27 3.92
N GLY A 331 -9.83 -15.07 3.46
CA GLY A 331 -8.94 -14.84 2.35
C GLY A 331 -7.79 -15.71 2.75
N PRO A 332 -7.51 -16.76 1.95
CA PRO A 332 -7.01 -18.03 2.44
C PRO A 332 -5.97 -17.76 3.53
N ARG A 333 -6.12 -18.39 4.71
CA ARG A 333 -5.23 -18.19 5.88
C ARG A 333 -3.74 -18.34 5.53
N HIS A 334 -3.46 -18.86 4.34
CA HIS A 334 -2.27 -18.61 3.55
C HIS A 334 -2.62 -18.03 2.16
N ARG A 335 -2.69 -16.71 2.01
CA ARG A 335 -2.26 -16.11 0.75
C ARG A 335 -0.75 -16.03 0.83
N HIS A 336 -0.09 -17.18 0.67
CA HIS A 336 1.16 -17.15 -0.05
C HIS A 336 0.79 -16.69 -1.46
N ARG A 337 0.63 -15.38 -1.62
CA ARG A 337 0.73 -14.76 -2.93
C ARG A 337 2.13 -15.06 -3.36
N HIS A 338 2.23 -15.95 -4.33
CA HIS A 338 3.48 -16.25 -4.95
C HIS A 338 3.37 -15.56 -6.31
N PRO A 339 3.89 -14.32 -6.46
CA PRO A 339 3.87 -13.60 -7.73
C PRO A 339 4.36 -14.49 -8.89
N VAL A 340 5.32 -15.38 -8.61
CA VAL A 340 5.80 -16.38 -9.55
C VAL A 340 4.69 -17.36 -9.99
N TRP A 341 3.82 -17.83 -9.09
CA TRP A 341 2.75 -18.78 -9.45
C TRP A 341 1.60 -18.06 -10.17
N GLU A 342 1.27 -16.82 -9.81
CA GLU A 342 0.26 -16.03 -10.53
C GLU A 342 0.73 -15.66 -11.96
N GLY A 343 2.04 -15.49 -12.15
CA GLY A 343 2.70 -15.38 -13.47
C GLY A 343 2.84 -16.71 -14.23
N GLU A 344 2.67 -17.86 -13.58
CA GLU A 344 2.60 -19.17 -14.23
C GLU A 344 1.19 -19.46 -14.81
N PHE A 345 0.13 -18.82 -14.31
CA PHE A 345 -1.26 -19.02 -14.75
C PHE A 345 -1.77 -17.98 -15.75
N VAL A 346 -0.90 -17.44 -16.62
CA VAL A 346 -1.27 -16.45 -17.65
C VAL A 346 -2.37 -16.98 -18.58
N SER A 347 -2.49 -18.30 -18.71
CA SER A 347 -3.18 -19.04 -19.77
C SER A 347 -4.26 -20.04 -19.31
N HIS A 348 -4.92 -19.84 -18.17
CA HIS A 348 -6.04 -20.75 -17.84
C HIS A 348 -7.12 -20.67 -18.95
N PRO A 349 -7.60 -21.80 -19.53
CA PRO A 349 -8.54 -21.79 -20.67
C PRO A 349 -9.87 -21.06 -20.46
N ALA A 350 -10.20 -20.68 -19.23
CA ALA A 350 -11.38 -19.92 -18.85
C ALA A 350 -11.09 -18.43 -18.61
N SER A 351 -9.89 -17.94 -18.94
CA SER A 351 -9.46 -16.59 -18.66
C SER A 351 -9.57 -15.67 -19.87
N THR A 352 -10.80 -15.28 -20.18
CA THR A 352 -11.03 -14.15 -21.06
C THR A 352 -10.64 -12.84 -20.35
N PRO A 353 -10.18 -11.82 -21.09
CA PRO A 353 -10.10 -10.46 -20.57
C PRO A 353 -11.43 -10.03 -19.95
N PRO A 354 -11.45 -9.45 -18.74
CA PRO A 354 -12.67 -8.91 -18.15
C PRO A 354 -13.32 -7.87 -19.07
N ASP A 355 -14.63 -7.69 -19.01
CA ASP A 355 -15.33 -6.69 -19.83
C ASP A 355 -15.23 -5.26 -19.26
N ASP A 356 -14.80 -5.13 -18.00
CA ASP A 356 -14.66 -3.84 -17.32
C ASP A 356 -13.21 -3.33 -17.28
N PHE A 357 -13.07 -2.00 -17.28
CA PHE A 357 -11.77 -1.30 -17.31
C PHE A 357 -10.86 -1.67 -16.13
N LEU A 358 -11.39 -1.61 -14.90
CA LEU A 358 -10.60 -1.91 -13.69
C LEU A 358 -10.28 -3.40 -13.57
N GLY A 359 -11.18 -4.27 -14.02
CA GLY A 359 -10.98 -5.70 -14.15
C GLY A 359 -9.79 -6.00 -15.05
N LEU A 360 -9.71 -5.37 -16.23
CA LEU A 360 -8.56 -5.54 -17.13
C LEU A 360 -7.27 -5.05 -16.49
N ILE A 361 -7.24 -3.86 -15.87
CA ILE A 361 -6.05 -3.35 -15.17
C ILE A 361 -5.56 -4.35 -14.13
N ARG A 362 -6.45 -4.91 -13.31
CA ARG A 362 -6.08 -5.93 -12.31
C ARG A 362 -5.47 -7.17 -12.95
N GLN A 363 -5.89 -7.58 -14.15
CA GLN A 363 -5.27 -8.72 -14.85
C GLN A 363 -3.92 -8.35 -15.44
N LEU A 364 -3.76 -7.13 -15.95
CA LEU A 364 -2.46 -6.61 -16.42
C LEU A 364 -1.41 -6.61 -15.31
N GLU A 365 -1.79 -6.17 -14.10
CA GLU A 365 -0.90 -6.20 -12.94
C GLU A 365 -0.57 -7.64 -12.52
N ARG A 366 -1.59 -8.50 -12.40
CA ARG A 366 -1.42 -9.88 -11.91
C ARG A 366 -0.62 -10.78 -12.83
N ARG A 367 -0.84 -10.69 -14.15
CA ARG A 367 -0.35 -11.68 -15.12
C ARG A 367 0.81 -11.19 -15.96
N PHE A 368 0.90 -9.89 -16.18
CA PHE A 368 1.81 -9.32 -17.18
C PHE A 368 2.82 -8.34 -16.58
N GLY A 369 2.79 -8.12 -15.26
CA GLY A 369 3.77 -7.29 -14.54
C GLY A 369 3.60 -5.79 -14.77
N TRP A 370 2.42 -5.34 -15.21
CA TRP A 370 2.10 -3.92 -15.27
C TRP A 370 1.93 -3.34 -13.86
N GLN A 371 2.06 -2.03 -13.71
CA GLN A 371 1.87 -1.37 -12.41
C GLN A 371 0.86 -0.23 -12.54
N PHE A 372 -0.21 -0.28 -11.76
CA PHE A 372 -1.22 0.77 -11.73
C PHE A 372 -1.11 1.59 -10.46
N ALA A 373 -0.94 2.90 -10.62
CA ALA A 373 -1.08 3.87 -9.54
C ALA A 373 -2.45 4.56 -9.70
N PRO A 374 -3.43 4.28 -8.82
CA PRO A 374 -4.76 4.90 -8.93
C PRO A 374 -4.72 6.40 -8.65
N ALA A 375 -5.73 7.13 -9.14
CA ALA A 375 -6.01 8.47 -8.66
C ALA A 375 -6.67 8.41 -7.27
N ASP A 376 -6.66 9.53 -6.54
CA ASP A 376 -7.22 9.63 -5.18
C ASP A 376 -8.71 9.23 -5.11
N THR A 377 -9.46 9.46 -6.19
CA THR A 377 -10.88 9.11 -6.31
C THR A 377 -11.22 8.71 -7.75
N GLY A 378 -12.36 8.03 -7.96
CA GLY A 378 -12.91 7.81 -9.29
C GLY A 378 -12.25 6.71 -10.14
N THR A 379 -12.77 6.52 -11.35
CA THR A 379 -12.21 5.61 -12.37
C THR A 379 -11.84 6.43 -13.60
N PRO A 380 -10.63 6.23 -14.18
CA PRO A 380 -10.24 6.95 -15.38
C PRO A 380 -11.19 6.68 -16.56
N SER A 381 -11.57 7.74 -17.27
CA SER A 381 -12.36 7.69 -18.51
C SER A 381 -11.57 8.14 -19.74
N MET A 382 -10.31 8.55 -19.56
CA MET A 382 -9.40 8.96 -20.62
C MET A 382 -8.00 8.40 -20.36
N ILE A 383 -7.43 7.79 -21.40
CA ILE A 383 -6.04 7.38 -21.45
C ILE A 383 -5.28 8.49 -22.19
N PHE A 384 -4.46 9.22 -21.45
CA PHE A 384 -3.49 10.14 -22.01
C PHE A 384 -2.18 9.36 -22.19
N TRP A 385 -1.82 9.06 -23.43
CA TRP A 385 -0.61 8.30 -23.74
C TRP A 385 0.48 9.20 -24.33
N PRO A 386 1.38 9.74 -23.49
CA PRO A 386 2.54 10.47 -23.95
C PRO A 386 3.61 9.53 -24.48
N VAL A 387 3.99 9.70 -25.74
CA VAL A 387 4.98 8.86 -26.42
C VAL A 387 5.93 9.71 -27.22
N ARG A 388 7.23 9.44 -27.08
CA ARG A 388 8.25 10.16 -27.84
C ARG A 388 8.30 9.65 -29.28
N LEU A 389 8.18 10.58 -30.22
CA LEU A 389 8.30 10.27 -31.64
C LEU A 389 9.74 9.82 -31.97
N ARG A 390 9.85 8.73 -32.72
CA ARG A 390 11.11 8.11 -33.14
C ARG A 390 11.00 7.63 -34.58
N ALA A 391 12.14 7.51 -35.24
CA ALA A 391 12.22 6.95 -36.60
C ALA A 391 11.64 5.54 -36.73
N ARG A 392 11.71 4.74 -35.65
CA ARG A 392 11.16 3.38 -35.60
C ARG A 392 10.46 3.13 -34.26
N THR A 393 9.26 2.56 -34.33
CA THR A 393 8.54 1.99 -33.18
C THR A 393 9.35 0.83 -32.57
N SER A 394 9.00 0.39 -31.36
CA SER A 394 9.69 -0.70 -30.67
C SER A 394 8.67 -1.63 -30.04
N VAL A 395 9.10 -2.82 -29.62
CA VAL A 395 8.21 -3.81 -28.98
C VAL A 395 7.52 -3.27 -27.71
N ILE A 396 8.16 -2.34 -26.99
CA ILE A 396 7.53 -1.62 -25.86
C ILE A 396 6.32 -0.79 -26.34
N HIS A 397 6.43 -0.08 -27.47
CA HIS A 397 5.33 0.68 -28.03
C HIS A 397 4.18 -0.23 -28.48
N MET A 398 4.50 -1.41 -29.01
CA MET A 398 3.51 -2.43 -29.35
C MET A 398 2.71 -2.87 -28.12
N ALA A 399 3.40 -3.27 -27.05
CA ALA A 399 2.74 -3.72 -25.82
C ALA A 399 1.85 -2.60 -25.22
N GLN A 400 2.35 -1.36 -25.20
CA GLN A 400 1.56 -0.20 -24.78
C GLN A 400 0.35 0.07 -25.67
N ALA A 401 0.50 -0.02 -27.01
CA ALA A 401 -0.59 0.19 -27.96
C ALA A 401 -1.71 -0.84 -27.80
N LEU A 402 -1.35 -2.12 -27.65
CA LEU A 402 -2.30 -3.21 -27.43
C LEU A 402 -3.12 -3.00 -26.15
N VAL A 403 -2.44 -2.64 -25.05
CA VAL A 403 -3.09 -2.34 -23.76
C VAL A 403 -3.95 -1.09 -23.84
N ALA A 404 -3.47 -0.02 -24.48
CA ALA A 404 -4.24 1.20 -24.68
C ALA A 404 -5.53 0.93 -25.46
N GLY A 405 -5.45 0.17 -26.55
CA GLY A 405 -6.63 -0.25 -27.30
C GLY A 405 -7.58 -1.10 -26.46
N ALA A 406 -7.08 -2.10 -25.75
CA ALA A 406 -7.91 -2.99 -24.94
C ALA A 406 -8.65 -2.24 -23.82
N LEU A 407 -8.00 -1.26 -23.18
CA LEU A 407 -8.63 -0.41 -22.19
C LEU A 407 -9.64 0.56 -22.81
N ALA A 408 -9.34 1.10 -24.00
CA ALA A 408 -10.25 1.98 -24.71
C ALA A 408 -11.53 1.27 -25.18
N ALA A 409 -11.41 0.01 -25.62
CA ALA A 409 -12.55 -0.86 -25.93
C ALA A 409 -13.51 -1.06 -24.74
N ARG A 410 -13.06 -0.74 -23.51
CA ARG A 410 -13.81 -0.88 -22.25
C ARG A 410 -14.30 0.45 -21.68
N GLY A 411 -14.43 1.46 -22.54
CA GLY A 411 -15.10 2.72 -22.21
C GLY A 411 -14.18 3.91 -21.91
N ALA A 412 -12.87 3.77 -22.09
CA ALA A 412 -11.95 4.90 -22.01
C ALA A 412 -11.72 5.54 -23.38
N SER A 413 -11.70 6.87 -23.45
CA SER A 413 -11.18 7.59 -24.62
C SER A 413 -9.65 7.46 -24.68
N LEU A 414 -9.07 7.40 -25.88
CA LEU A 414 -7.62 7.27 -26.08
C LEU A 414 -7.06 8.46 -26.86
N LEU A 415 -6.11 9.14 -26.23
CA LEU A 415 -5.38 10.27 -26.79
C LEU A 415 -3.89 9.94 -26.81
N VAL A 416 -3.30 9.84 -28.00
CA VAL A 416 -1.87 9.60 -28.18
C VAL A 416 -1.17 10.94 -28.41
N CYS A 417 -0.32 11.32 -27.46
CA CYS A 417 0.39 12.59 -27.48
C CYS A 417 1.84 12.37 -27.90
N LEU A 418 2.18 12.81 -29.11
CA LEU A 418 3.50 12.68 -29.70
C LEU A 418 4.44 13.79 -29.20
N ASP A 419 5.44 13.40 -28.38
CA ASP A 419 6.61 14.23 -28.11
C ASP A 419 7.53 14.19 -29.33
N ASP A 420 7.23 15.09 -30.28
CA ASP A 420 7.96 15.32 -31.52
C ASP A 420 8.90 16.53 -31.45
N PHE A 421 9.06 17.09 -30.25
CA PHE A 421 9.90 18.25 -30.02
C PHE A 421 11.38 17.90 -30.23
N GLY A 422 12.04 18.63 -31.12
CA GLY A 422 13.43 18.36 -31.51
C GLY A 422 13.61 17.28 -32.58
N ILE A 423 12.54 16.84 -33.25
CA ILE A 423 12.61 16.08 -34.51
C ILE A 423 12.65 17.08 -35.68
N ARG A 424 13.56 16.87 -36.65
CA ARG A 424 13.74 17.77 -37.79
C ARG A 424 12.52 17.79 -38.73
N ASP A 425 11.94 16.63 -39.00
CA ASP A 425 10.72 16.48 -39.80
C ASP A 425 9.72 15.54 -39.07
N PRO A 426 8.90 16.12 -38.17
CA PRO A 426 7.90 15.37 -37.41
C PRO A 426 6.87 14.69 -38.29
N ARG A 427 6.50 15.27 -39.43
CA ARG A 427 5.40 14.77 -40.28
C ARG A 427 5.82 13.49 -40.99
N VAL A 428 7.01 13.48 -41.58
CA VAL A 428 7.55 12.28 -42.26
C VAL A 428 7.83 11.17 -41.26
N THR A 429 8.41 11.51 -40.12
CA THR A 429 8.70 10.53 -39.05
C THR A 429 7.43 10.00 -38.39
N GLY A 430 6.43 10.88 -38.21
CA GLY A 430 5.13 10.60 -37.58
C GLY A 430 4.30 9.59 -38.35
N ALA A 431 4.21 9.72 -39.67
CA ALA A 431 3.29 8.90 -40.47
C ALA A 431 3.49 7.38 -40.29
N ALA A 432 4.73 6.89 -40.38
CA ALA A 432 5.02 5.46 -40.19
C ALA A 432 4.83 5.03 -38.72
N PHE A 433 5.21 5.89 -37.79
CA PHE A 433 5.07 5.64 -36.35
C PHE A 433 3.60 5.52 -35.94
N GLU A 434 2.76 6.46 -36.38
CA GLU A 434 1.32 6.45 -36.15
C GLU A 434 0.65 5.25 -36.81
N ALA A 435 1.05 4.87 -38.02
CA ALA A 435 0.49 3.71 -38.71
C ALA A 435 0.71 2.40 -37.92
N ASP A 436 1.92 2.20 -37.37
CA ASP A 436 2.22 1.08 -36.48
C ASP A 436 1.37 1.11 -35.21
N LEU A 437 1.28 2.27 -34.54
CA LEU A 437 0.46 2.40 -33.32
C LEU A 437 -1.02 2.12 -33.59
N ARG A 438 -1.59 2.67 -34.67
CA ARG A 438 -2.98 2.42 -35.08
C ARG A 438 -3.21 0.94 -35.38
N ARG A 439 -2.27 0.25 -36.03
CA ARG A 439 -2.37 -1.19 -36.28
C ARG A 439 -2.51 -1.98 -34.98
N TRP A 440 -1.63 -1.72 -34.01
CA TRP A 440 -1.64 -2.45 -32.74
C TRP A 440 -2.84 -2.08 -31.86
N ILE A 441 -3.24 -0.81 -31.81
CA ILE A 441 -4.48 -0.40 -31.11
C ILE A 441 -5.70 -1.08 -31.75
N GLY A 442 -5.77 -1.10 -33.09
CA GLY A 442 -6.86 -1.71 -33.84
C GLY A 442 -6.97 -3.22 -33.66
N ALA A 443 -5.88 -3.90 -33.27
CA ALA A 443 -5.92 -5.34 -32.98
C ALA A 443 -6.75 -5.68 -31.73
N THR A 444 -6.81 -4.78 -30.74
CA THR A 444 -7.57 -4.97 -29.49
C THR A 444 -8.83 -4.10 -29.41
N ALA A 445 -8.93 -3.07 -30.25
CA ALA A 445 -10.11 -2.22 -30.40
C ALA A 445 -10.40 -1.90 -31.89
N PRO A 446 -10.93 -2.85 -32.67
CA PRO A 446 -11.24 -2.64 -34.08
C PRO A 446 -12.19 -1.45 -34.27
N GLY A 447 -11.81 -0.52 -35.14
CA GLY A 447 -12.63 0.66 -35.47
C GLY A 447 -12.59 1.79 -34.45
N LEU A 448 -11.76 1.70 -33.40
CA LEU A 448 -11.53 2.81 -32.47
C LEU A 448 -10.93 4.01 -33.21
N ASP A 449 -11.57 5.17 -33.10
CA ASP A 449 -11.01 6.42 -33.58
C ASP A 449 -10.02 6.97 -32.53
N VAL A 450 -8.74 6.91 -32.88
CA VAL A 450 -7.64 7.34 -32.00
C VAL A 450 -7.18 8.72 -32.43
N GLU A 451 -7.20 9.64 -31.47
CA GLU A 451 -6.68 10.99 -31.62
C GLU A 451 -5.16 11.00 -31.43
N PHE A 452 -4.44 11.56 -32.41
CA PHE A 452 -2.99 11.78 -32.34
C PHE A 452 -2.71 13.27 -32.30
N VAL A 453 -1.92 13.71 -31.33
CA VAL A 453 -1.61 15.13 -31.13
C VAL A 453 -0.11 15.35 -31.15
N SER A 454 0.34 16.29 -31.97
CA SER A 454 1.71 16.79 -31.98
C SER A 454 1.89 17.86 -30.91
N LEU A 455 2.85 17.67 -29.99
CA LEU A 455 3.22 18.69 -29.02
C LEU A 455 3.84 19.92 -29.68
N SER A 456 4.61 19.72 -30.76
CA SER A 456 5.17 20.83 -31.54
C SER A 456 4.08 21.71 -32.15
N ASP A 457 3.04 21.12 -32.72
CA ASP A 457 1.93 21.88 -33.29
C ASP A 457 1.08 22.54 -32.19
N PHE A 458 0.80 21.85 -31.07
CA PHE A 458 0.12 22.45 -29.92
C PHE A 458 0.80 23.75 -29.44
N ILE A 459 2.13 23.72 -29.29
CA ILE A 459 2.89 24.87 -28.82
C ILE A 459 2.91 26.00 -29.84
N ARG A 460 3.05 25.68 -31.15
CA ARG A 460 3.00 26.69 -32.21
C ARG A 460 1.65 27.39 -32.29
N LEU A 461 0.57 26.70 -31.93
CA LEU A 461 -0.80 27.19 -32.04
C LEU A 461 -1.29 27.94 -30.78
N GLN A 462 -0.55 27.90 -29.67
CA GLN A 462 -0.91 28.68 -28.49
C GLN A 462 -0.86 30.19 -28.79
N ARG A 463 -1.96 30.88 -28.48
CA ARG A 463 -2.09 32.33 -28.62
C ARG A 463 -1.50 33.05 -27.40
N GLU A 464 -0.93 34.22 -27.62
CA GLU A 464 -0.26 35.07 -26.61
C GLU A 464 -1.18 35.64 -25.50
N SER A 465 -2.48 35.35 -25.50
CA SER A 465 -3.43 35.91 -24.52
C SER A 465 -4.16 34.81 -23.75
N PRO A 466 -3.78 34.53 -22.49
CA PRO A 466 -4.48 33.54 -21.67
C PRO A 466 -5.90 34.00 -21.34
N SER A 467 -6.86 33.07 -21.39
CA SER A 467 -8.19 33.30 -20.82
C SER A 467 -8.10 33.33 -19.29
N PRO A 468 -9.11 33.85 -18.57
CA PRO A 468 -9.15 33.78 -17.11
C PRO A 468 -9.03 32.35 -16.55
N GLU A 469 -9.53 31.34 -17.27
CA GLU A 469 -9.40 29.92 -16.92
C GLU A 469 -7.95 29.44 -17.08
N HIS A 470 -7.21 29.94 -18.07
CA HIS A 470 -5.77 29.70 -18.24
C HIS A 470 -4.91 30.35 -17.13
N LEU A 471 -5.48 31.22 -16.28
CA LEU A 471 -4.78 31.73 -15.09
C LEU A 471 -4.86 30.77 -13.89
N LEU A 472 -5.80 29.81 -13.91
CA LEU A 472 -5.95 28.83 -12.85
C LEU A 472 -4.88 27.72 -12.93
N ARG A 473 -4.27 27.51 -14.11
CA ARG A 473 -3.28 26.44 -14.37
C ARG A 473 -2.28 26.85 -15.44
N PRO A 474 -0.99 26.50 -15.32
CA PRO A 474 0.02 26.88 -16.29
C PRO A 474 -0.09 26.01 -17.55
N VAL A 475 -0.90 26.44 -18.51
CA VAL A 475 -1.00 25.80 -19.85
C VAL A 475 0.06 26.29 -20.82
N ASP A 476 0.76 27.38 -20.48
CA ASP A 476 1.88 27.92 -21.25
C ASP A 476 3.19 27.19 -20.88
N PRO A 477 3.95 26.69 -21.87
CA PRO A 477 5.22 25.98 -21.62
C PRO A 477 6.25 26.78 -20.83
N TRP A 478 6.28 28.11 -20.96
CA TRP A 478 7.25 28.93 -20.23
C TRP A 478 6.94 29.06 -18.75
N THR A 479 5.65 29.14 -18.43
CA THR A 479 5.17 29.13 -17.04
C THR A 479 5.48 27.77 -16.40
N VAL A 480 5.19 26.67 -17.09
CA VAL A 480 5.57 25.31 -16.63
C VAL A 480 7.09 25.21 -16.43
N ALA A 481 7.88 25.75 -17.36
CA ALA A 481 9.34 25.73 -17.26
C ALA A 481 9.84 26.55 -16.06
N ARG A 482 9.25 27.71 -15.78
CA ARG A 482 9.59 28.55 -14.62
C ARG A 482 9.31 27.81 -13.32
N ASP A 483 8.16 27.15 -13.23
CA ASP A 483 7.77 26.42 -12.02
C ASP A 483 8.66 25.18 -11.85
N PHE A 484 8.91 24.44 -12.93
CA PHE A 484 9.65 23.18 -12.91
C PHE A 484 11.17 23.32 -12.77
N TYR A 485 11.80 24.25 -13.49
CA TYR A 485 13.24 24.47 -13.45
C TYR A 485 13.67 25.51 -12.42
N GLY A 486 12.73 26.33 -11.94
CA GLY A 486 12.98 27.43 -11.01
C GLY A 486 12.36 27.20 -9.64
N GLU A 487 11.12 27.66 -9.47
CA GLU A 487 10.54 28.00 -8.15
C GLU A 487 10.31 26.79 -7.24
N HIS A 488 9.96 25.63 -7.79
CA HIS A 488 9.45 24.50 -7.01
C HIS A 488 10.39 23.28 -7.00
N ASN A 489 11.57 23.35 -7.63
CA ASN A 489 12.45 22.19 -7.73
C ASN A 489 13.41 22.07 -6.54
N PRO A 490 13.49 20.90 -5.87
CA PRO A 490 14.40 20.72 -4.74
C PRO A 490 15.88 20.66 -5.15
N SER A 491 16.23 20.25 -6.37
CA SER A 491 17.63 20.25 -6.86
C SER A 491 17.77 20.03 -8.36
N LEU A 492 18.86 20.54 -8.95
CA LEU A 492 19.25 20.25 -10.35
C LEU A 492 19.36 18.75 -10.63
N TYR A 493 19.82 17.95 -9.66
CA TYR A 493 19.86 16.50 -9.81
C TYR A 493 18.46 15.91 -10.01
N SER A 494 17.49 16.34 -9.20
CA SER A 494 16.09 15.90 -9.28
C SER A 494 15.48 16.20 -10.65
N VAL A 495 15.72 17.41 -11.20
CA VAL A 495 15.35 17.79 -12.57
C VAL A 495 15.92 16.79 -13.59
N LEU A 496 17.23 16.55 -13.51
CA LEU A 496 17.94 15.75 -14.50
C LEU A 496 17.56 14.27 -14.39
N ALA A 497 17.27 13.77 -13.19
CA ALA A 497 16.84 12.40 -12.97
C ALA A 497 15.43 12.16 -13.54
N SER A 498 14.48 13.09 -13.35
CA SER A 498 13.09 12.91 -13.79
C SER A 498 12.93 12.92 -15.31
N ILE A 499 13.68 13.78 -16.01
CA ILE A 499 13.73 13.76 -17.48
C ILE A 499 14.63 12.63 -18.01
N LYS A 500 15.18 11.79 -17.12
CA LYS A 500 16.10 10.70 -17.45
C LYS A 500 17.31 11.25 -18.22
N ALA A 501 17.88 12.37 -17.83
CA ALA A 501 19.20 12.82 -18.26
C ALA A 501 20.31 12.12 -17.45
N VAL A 502 20.00 11.74 -16.21
CA VAL A 502 20.87 10.95 -15.32
C VAL A 502 20.12 9.76 -14.72
N PRO A 503 20.82 8.76 -14.14
CA PRO A 503 20.17 7.71 -13.36
C PRO A 503 19.49 8.29 -12.13
N ASN A 504 18.33 7.74 -11.76
CA ASN A 504 17.65 8.03 -10.50
C ASN A 504 18.23 7.12 -9.40
N VAL A 505 18.94 7.70 -8.44
CA VAL A 505 19.60 7.01 -7.33
C VAL A 505 19.23 7.68 -6.02
N ALA A 506 19.26 6.94 -4.91
CA ALA A 506 18.93 7.51 -3.62
C ALA A 506 19.98 8.57 -3.21
N ALA A 507 19.57 9.54 -2.38
CA ALA A 507 20.45 10.66 -2.00
C ALA A 507 21.78 10.19 -1.37
N HIS A 508 21.76 9.11 -0.59
CA HIS A 508 22.96 8.52 0.03
C HIS A 508 23.87 7.77 -0.96
N GLU A 509 23.39 7.49 -2.18
CA GLU A 509 24.15 6.81 -3.24
C GLU A 509 24.75 7.79 -4.26
N LEU A 510 24.46 9.08 -4.16
CA LEU A 510 24.91 10.09 -5.12
C LEU A 510 26.44 10.15 -5.25
N GLU A 511 27.16 10.17 -4.11
CA GLU A 511 28.62 10.20 -4.10
C GLU A 511 29.22 8.87 -4.58
N PRO A 512 28.79 7.69 -4.06
CA PRO A 512 29.24 6.40 -4.60
C PRO A 512 29.01 6.22 -6.11
N ARG A 513 27.95 6.82 -6.67
CA ARG A 513 27.59 6.70 -8.10
C ARG A 513 27.90 7.95 -8.93
N ALA A 514 28.70 8.89 -8.40
CA ALA A 514 28.97 10.18 -9.05
C ALA A 514 29.54 10.02 -10.47
N TRP A 515 30.43 9.06 -10.68
CA TRP A 515 31.03 8.82 -12.00
C TRP A 515 30.00 8.38 -13.05
N GLU A 516 29.06 7.51 -12.67
CA GLU A 516 27.99 7.06 -13.56
C GLU A 516 27.06 8.22 -13.95
N ILE A 517 26.73 9.08 -12.98
CA ILE A 517 25.92 10.29 -13.19
C ILE A 517 26.61 11.23 -14.17
N VAL A 518 27.90 11.51 -13.98
CA VAL A 518 28.69 12.36 -14.89
C VAL A 518 28.76 11.75 -16.29
N GLN A 519 29.01 10.44 -16.40
CA GLN A 519 29.02 9.76 -17.70
C GLN A 519 27.67 9.84 -18.41
N ALA A 520 26.56 9.73 -17.67
CA ALA A 520 25.23 9.90 -18.26
C ALA A 520 25.01 11.32 -18.79
N LEU A 521 25.44 12.35 -18.05
CA LEU A 521 25.34 13.74 -18.48
C LEU A 521 26.12 14.01 -19.77
N LEU A 522 27.34 13.49 -19.87
CA LEU A 522 28.19 13.69 -21.04
C LEU A 522 27.66 13.00 -22.31
N ARG A 523 26.91 11.90 -22.15
CA ARG A 523 26.43 11.08 -23.27
C ARG A 523 25.01 11.39 -23.74
N ARG A 524 24.20 12.11 -22.94
CA ARG A 524 22.80 12.38 -23.26
C ARG A 524 22.62 13.78 -23.85
N ASN A 525 21.72 13.88 -24.83
CA ASN A 525 21.34 15.15 -25.43
C ASN A 525 20.36 15.93 -24.54
N THR A 526 20.36 17.25 -24.70
CA THR A 526 19.53 18.20 -23.95
C THR A 526 18.05 18.16 -24.36
N ASN A 527 17.68 17.45 -25.42
CA ASN A 527 16.32 17.44 -25.97
C ASN A 527 15.24 17.04 -24.93
N ARG A 528 15.59 16.29 -23.87
CA ARG A 528 14.65 15.90 -22.80
C ARG A 528 14.36 17.02 -21.80
N LEU A 529 15.15 18.09 -21.79
CA LEU A 529 14.88 19.31 -21.01
C LEU A 529 13.66 20.08 -21.55
N LEU A 530 13.07 19.66 -22.67
CA LEU A 530 11.85 20.28 -23.18
C LEU A 530 10.61 19.42 -22.90
N THR A 531 10.80 18.16 -22.47
CA THR A 531 9.69 17.24 -22.25
C THR A 531 8.73 17.72 -21.14
N PRO A 532 9.17 18.19 -19.95
CA PRO A 532 8.23 18.68 -18.94
C PRO A 532 7.41 19.88 -19.41
N MET A 533 8.07 20.89 -19.99
CA MET A 533 7.40 22.12 -20.43
C MET A 533 6.36 21.89 -21.52
N THR A 534 6.57 20.91 -22.39
CA THR A 534 5.64 20.60 -23.48
C THR A 534 4.53 19.65 -23.02
N MET A 535 4.90 18.58 -22.32
CA MET A 535 3.99 17.53 -21.91
C MET A 535 3.02 17.99 -20.81
N TRP A 536 3.53 18.67 -19.78
CA TRP A 536 2.70 19.12 -18.67
C TRP A 536 1.82 20.29 -19.08
N ALA A 537 2.29 21.18 -19.96
CA ALA A 537 1.45 22.24 -20.54
C ALA A 537 0.24 21.65 -21.28
N TYR A 538 0.45 20.61 -22.08
CA TYR A 538 -0.63 19.93 -22.77
C TYR A 538 -1.55 19.16 -21.82
N LEU A 539 -1.00 18.46 -20.82
CA LEU A 539 -1.82 17.83 -19.78
C LEU A 539 -2.68 18.86 -19.03
N HIS A 540 -2.12 20.01 -18.66
CA HIS A 540 -2.88 21.09 -18.03
C HIS A 540 -3.98 21.62 -18.94
N HIS A 541 -3.73 21.71 -20.24
CA HIS A 541 -4.76 22.05 -21.23
C HIS A 541 -5.90 21.03 -21.22
N LEU A 542 -5.61 19.73 -21.20
CA LEU A 542 -6.64 18.68 -21.09
C LEU A 542 -7.45 18.78 -19.79
N LEU A 543 -6.80 19.19 -18.70
CA LEU A 543 -7.42 19.31 -17.40
C LEU A 543 -8.34 20.54 -17.29
N LEU A 544 -8.26 21.54 -18.18
CA LEU A 544 -9.17 22.70 -18.14
C LEU A 544 -10.64 22.27 -18.18
N ASP A 545 -10.95 21.31 -19.05
CA ASP A 545 -12.31 20.84 -19.29
C ASP A 545 -12.59 19.46 -18.67
N ARG A 546 -11.64 18.91 -17.90
CA ARG A 546 -11.73 17.54 -17.35
C ARG A 546 -11.23 17.46 -15.91
N PRO A 547 -11.91 16.68 -15.03
CA PRO A 547 -11.40 16.44 -13.69
C PRO A 547 -10.14 15.56 -13.71
N ALA A 548 -9.17 15.82 -12.85
CA ALA A 548 -7.88 15.12 -12.84
C ALA A 548 -8.01 13.60 -12.71
N HIS A 549 -8.91 13.13 -11.85
CA HIS A 549 -9.15 11.70 -11.64
C HIS A 549 -9.67 10.96 -12.87
N SER A 550 -10.22 11.67 -13.87
CA SER A 550 -10.70 11.05 -15.11
C SER A 550 -9.57 10.70 -16.08
N ILE A 551 -8.36 11.20 -15.86
CA ILE A 551 -7.21 10.99 -16.74
C ILE A 551 -6.27 9.95 -16.13
N MET A 552 -5.86 8.99 -16.96
CA MET A 552 -4.78 8.05 -16.68
C MET A 552 -3.64 8.23 -17.68
N THR A 553 -2.41 8.40 -17.20
CA THR A 553 -1.23 8.37 -18.06
C THR A 553 -0.79 6.94 -18.35
N LEU A 554 -0.42 6.65 -19.59
CA LEU A 554 0.24 5.39 -19.98
C LEU A 554 1.73 5.65 -20.24
N GLY A 555 2.62 4.90 -19.59
CA GLY A 555 4.07 5.17 -19.70
C GLY A 555 4.96 3.98 -19.35
N THR A 556 6.25 4.24 -19.18
CA THR A 556 7.19 3.24 -18.65
C THR A 556 7.48 3.48 -17.18
N ARG A 557 7.89 2.44 -16.44
CA ARG A 557 8.22 2.57 -15.00
C ARG A 557 9.26 3.66 -14.73
N ASP A 558 10.17 3.89 -15.68
CA ASP A 558 11.18 4.93 -15.56
C ASP A 558 10.56 6.35 -15.57
N ASP A 559 9.32 6.54 -16.05
CA ASP A 559 8.60 7.82 -16.00
C ASP A 559 7.99 8.12 -14.62
N ALA A 560 8.04 7.19 -13.65
CA ALA A 560 7.40 7.37 -12.34
C ALA A 560 7.88 8.62 -11.61
N LEU A 561 9.20 8.89 -11.61
CA LEU A 561 9.76 10.10 -10.99
C LEU A 561 9.29 11.38 -11.68
N PHE A 562 9.12 11.35 -13.01
CA PHE A 562 8.60 12.48 -13.78
C PHE A 562 7.18 12.83 -13.37
N TRP A 563 6.30 11.82 -13.27
CA TRP A 563 4.91 12.03 -12.83
C TRP A 563 4.78 12.32 -11.34
N GLN A 564 5.71 11.83 -10.51
CA GLN A 564 5.77 12.17 -9.09
C GLN A 564 6.07 13.66 -8.90
N GLN A 565 7.08 14.20 -9.60
CA GLN A 565 7.41 15.63 -9.50
C GLN A 565 6.26 16.52 -9.97
N TRP A 566 5.55 16.12 -11.04
CA TRP A 566 4.35 16.83 -11.46
C TRP A 566 3.28 16.86 -10.34
N ARG A 567 3.03 15.71 -9.71
CA ARG A 567 2.05 15.60 -8.60
C ARG A 567 2.45 16.46 -7.40
N GLU A 568 3.71 16.42 -7.00
CA GLU A 568 4.22 17.21 -5.87
C GLU A 568 4.09 18.73 -6.13
N MET A 569 4.34 19.16 -7.37
CA MET A 569 4.29 20.55 -7.78
C MET A 569 2.86 21.10 -7.87
N TYR A 570 1.95 20.35 -8.49
CA TYR A 570 0.62 20.86 -8.84
C TYR A 570 -0.52 20.27 -8.00
N ARG A 571 -0.25 19.25 -7.18
CA ARG A 571 -1.19 18.64 -6.20
C ARG A 571 -2.49 18.12 -6.82
N PHE A 572 -2.39 17.50 -8.00
CA PHE A 572 -3.52 16.87 -8.68
C PHE A 572 -3.34 15.34 -8.72
N GLY A 573 -4.43 14.60 -8.45
CA GLY A 573 -4.45 13.14 -8.57
C GLY A 573 -4.89 12.68 -9.96
N ILE A 574 -3.93 12.31 -10.81
CA ILE A 574 -4.17 11.53 -12.04
C ILE A 574 -3.74 10.07 -11.79
N ALA A 575 -4.39 9.13 -12.47
CA ALA A 575 -3.95 7.74 -12.43
C ALA A 575 -2.75 7.51 -13.36
N GLN A 576 -1.93 6.50 -13.10
CA GLN A 576 -0.83 6.09 -13.98
C GLN A 576 -0.83 4.58 -14.19
N LEU A 577 -0.56 4.15 -15.42
CA LEU A 577 -0.32 2.77 -15.77
C LEU A 577 1.06 2.64 -16.41
N TYR A 578 1.93 1.83 -15.79
CA TYR A 578 3.31 1.63 -16.20
C TYR A 578 3.51 0.25 -16.80
N ASN A 579 4.19 0.22 -17.95
CA ASN A 579 4.61 -1.03 -18.57
C ASN A 579 5.73 -1.72 -17.74
N PRO A 580 5.85 -3.05 -17.83
CA PRO A 580 6.92 -3.80 -17.19
C PRO A 580 8.31 -3.44 -17.75
N HIS A 581 9.31 -3.38 -16.87
CA HIS A 581 10.70 -3.03 -17.20
C HIS A 581 11.48 -4.25 -17.73
N ILE A 582 12.35 -4.04 -18.73
CA ILE A 582 13.24 -5.08 -19.28
C ILE A 582 14.61 -4.97 -18.59
N SER A 583 14.93 -5.86 -17.66
CA SER A 583 16.10 -5.72 -16.79
C SER A 583 17.46 -5.92 -17.48
N SER A 584 17.50 -6.62 -18.62
CA SER A 584 18.74 -6.85 -19.39
C SER A 584 18.95 -5.88 -20.54
N LEU A 585 17.97 -5.04 -20.90
CA LEU A 585 18.07 -4.11 -22.02
C LEU A 585 17.52 -2.73 -21.69
N THR A 586 18.20 -1.69 -22.15
CA THR A 586 17.67 -0.32 -22.07
C THR A 586 16.73 -0.03 -23.24
N HIS A 587 15.82 0.95 -23.09
CA HIS A 587 14.91 1.44 -24.14
C HIS A 587 15.60 1.99 -25.41
N LYS A 588 16.93 2.15 -25.35
CA LYS A 588 17.79 2.57 -26.46
C LYS A 588 18.46 1.41 -27.18
N SER A 589 18.33 0.17 -26.68
CA SER A 589 18.87 -1.01 -27.34
C SER A 589 18.29 -1.15 -28.75
N GLU A 590 19.14 -1.55 -29.69
CA GLU A 590 18.74 -1.84 -31.07
C GLU A 590 17.75 -3.00 -31.09
N MET A 591 18.00 -4.02 -30.28
CA MET A 591 17.17 -5.23 -30.22
C MET A 591 15.76 -5.05 -29.66
N LEU A 592 15.37 -3.85 -29.26
CA LEU A 592 13.93 -3.54 -29.07
C LEU A 592 13.20 -3.36 -30.41
N ARG A 593 13.92 -3.48 -31.53
CA ARG A 593 13.48 -3.30 -32.91
C ARG A 593 14.21 -4.34 -33.74
N TRP A 594 13.49 -5.02 -34.61
CA TRP A 594 14.06 -5.97 -35.55
C TRP A 594 13.27 -5.91 -36.85
N ASP A 595 13.88 -6.36 -37.94
CA ASP A 595 13.29 -6.29 -39.27
C ASP A 595 12.52 -7.58 -39.63
N ASP A 596 13.01 -8.72 -39.15
CA ASP A 596 12.47 -10.05 -39.39
C ASP A 596 12.71 -11.01 -38.21
N ALA A 597 12.07 -12.18 -38.27
CA ALA A 597 12.13 -13.19 -37.21
C ALA A 597 13.49 -13.89 -37.13
N GLU A 598 14.26 -13.94 -38.23
CA GLU A 598 15.59 -14.55 -38.26
C GLU A 598 16.57 -13.74 -37.40
N THR A 599 16.58 -12.42 -37.59
CA THR A 599 17.37 -11.48 -36.79
C THR A 599 17.06 -11.61 -35.29
N LEU A 600 15.77 -11.69 -34.93
CA LEU A 600 15.37 -11.88 -33.53
C LEU A 600 15.81 -13.25 -33.00
N ARG A 601 15.66 -14.32 -33.80
CA ARG A 601 16.03 -15.68 -33.41
C ARG A 601 17.52 -15.80 -33.13
N GLU A 602 18.37 -15.27 -34.00
CA GLU A 602 19.83 -15.24 -33.80
C GLU A 602 20.19 -14.56 -32.47
N HIS A 603 19.61 -13.38 -32.20
CA HIS A 603 19.85 -12.66 -30.96
C HIS A 603 19.33 -13.40 -29.71
N LEU A 604 18.18 -14.08 -29.81
CA LEU A 604 17.67 -14.91 -28.71
C LEU A 604 18.61 -16.07 -28.42
N THR A 605 19.15 -16.73 -29.45
CA THR A 605 20.15 -17.79 -29.29
C THR A 605 21.41 -17.28 -28.59
N GLU A 606 21.93 -16.12 -29.00
CA GLU A 606 23.08 -15.49 -28.33
C GLU A 606 22.77 -15.12 -26.88
N THR A 607 21.57 -14.58 -26.61
CA THR A 607 21.14 -14.19 -25.26
C THR A 607 21.06 -15.40 -24.33
N CYS A 608 20.50 -16.52 -24.81
CA CYS A 608 20.39 -17.77 -24.05
C CYS A 608 21.73 -18.45 -23.77
N ALA A 609 22.80 -18.08 -24.49
CA ALA A 609 24.15 -18.59 -24.23
C ALA A 609 24.83 -17.93 -23.01
N VAL A 610 24.27 -16.82 -22.49
CA VAL A 610 24.85 -16.08 -21.36
C VAL A 610 24.18 -16.49 -20.03
N PRO A 611 24.94 -16.77 -18.95
CA PRO A 611 24.34 -17.14 -17.66
C PRO A 611 23.35 -16.09 -17.11
N GLY A 612 22.21 -16.56 -16.59
CA GLY A 612 21.19 -15.72 -15.95
C GLY A 612 20.24 -14.98 -16.91
N TRP A 613 20.17 -15.44 -18.17
CA TRP A 613 19.25 -14.95 -19.20
C TRP A 613 17.77 -15.24 -18.90
N ASP A 614 17.53 -16.28 -18.12
CA ASP A 614 16.25 -16.90 -17.75
C ASP A 614 15.58 -16.24 -16.54
N GLY A 615 16.22 -15.22 -15.94
CA GLY A 615 15.65 -14.47 -14.83
C GLY A 615 14.36 -13.72 -15.18
N ASP A 616 13.49 -13.51 -14.20
CA ASP A 616 12.26 -12.74 -14.37
C ASP A 616 12.53 -11.30 -14.84
N GLY A 617 11.68 -10.80 -15.73
CA GLY A 617 11.82 -9.49 -16.39
C GLY A 617 13.04 -9.34 -17.31
N ARG A 618 13.83 -10.40 -17.55
CA ARG A 618 14.88 -10.43 -18.58
C ARG A 618 14.26 -10.45 -19.96
N TYR A 619 15.06 -10.12 -20.98
CA TYR A 619 14.59 -9.92 -22.35
C TYR A 619 13.74 -11.07 -22.92
N VAL A 620 14.18 -12.33 -22.76
CA VAL A 620 13.46 -13.50 -23.31
C VAL A 620 12.11 -13.71 -22.61
N SER A 621 12.12 -13.72 -21.28
CA SER A 621 10.90 -13.83 -20.46
C SER A 621 9.93 -12.68 -20.74
N TRP A 622 10.44 -11.45 -20.82
CA TRP A 622 9.63 -10.28 -21.14
C TRP A 622 8.98 -10.38 -22.52
N LEU A 623 9.71 -10.84 -23.55
CA LEU A 623 9.16 -11.04 -24.88
C LEU A 623 8.06 -12.10 -24.90
N LEU A 624 8.27 -13.24 -24.23
CA LEU A 624 7.20 -14.25 -24.13
C LEU A 624 5.95 -13.63 -23.50
N THR A 625 6.09 -13.02 -22.33
CA THR A 625 4.96 -12.50 -21.55
C THR A 625 4.26 -11.32 -22.22
N ASN A 626 5.01 -10.32 -22.69
CA ASN A 626 4.44 -9.04 -23.15
C ASN A 626 4.38 -8.88 -24.68
N ALA A 627 5.14 -9.67 -25.44
CA ALA A 627 5.13 -9.62 -26.90
C ALA A 627 4.42 -10.81 -27.56
N VAL A 628 4.09 -11.87 -26.81
CA VAL A 628 3.32 -13.02 -27.30
C VAL A 628 2.07 -13.27 -26.47
N LEU A 629 2.21 -13.56 -25.17
CA LEU A 629 1.08 -13.95 -24.32
C LEU A 629 0.08 -12.83 -24.08
N LEU A 630 0.55 -11.60 -23.83
CA LEU A 630 -0.30 -10.43 -23.66
C LEU A 630 -1.17 -10.14 -24.91
N PRO A 631 -0.61 -10.01 -26.13
CA PRO A 631 -1.42 -9.89 -27.34
C PRO A 631 -2.44 -11.03 -27.49
N ASN A 632 -2.03 -12.27 -27.26
CA ASN A 632 -2.92 -13.43 -27.39
C ASN A 632 -4.08 -13.36 -26.39
N TYR A 633 -3.78 -13.02 -25.14
CA TYR A 633 -4.79 -12.82 -24.10
C TYR A 633 -5.77 -11.71 -24.47
N LEU A 634 -5.28 -10.54 -24.89
CA LEU A 634 -6.13 -9.38 -25.21
C LEU A 634 -7.00 -9.58 -26.45
N THR A 635 -6.57 -10.43 -27.38
CA THR A 635 -7.27 -10.70 -28.66
C THR A 635 -8.04 -12.03 -28.68
N GLY A 636 -7.86 -12.87 -27.66
CA GLY A 636 -8.40 -14.22 -27.62
C GLY A 636 -7.71 -15.20 -28.60
N ALA A 637 -6.52 -14.87 -29.10
CA ALA A 637 -5.75 -15.78 -29.94
C ALA A 637 -5.19 -16.96 -29.12
N ALA A 638 -5.09 -18.13 -29.75
CA ALA A 638 -4.51 -19.31 -29.12
C ALA A 638 -3.00 -19.12 -28.87
N PRO A 639 -2.47 -19.62 -27.73
CA PRO A 639 -1.04 -19.66 -27.50
C PRO A 639 -0.34 -20.55 -28.55
N PRO A 640 0.92 -20.26 -28.90
CA PRO A 640 1.64 -21.05 -29.88
C PRO A 640 2.07 -22.41 -29.31
N GLU A 641 2.18 -23.42 -30.17
CA GLU A 641 2.55 -24.79 -29.78
C GLU A 641 3.85 -25.23 -30.46
N THR A 642 4.67 -26.02 -29.77
CA THR A 642 5.90 -26.59 -30.32
C THR A 642 6.31 -27.87 -29.60
N GLY A 643 6.70 -28.90 -30.35
CA GLY A 643 7.18 -30.16 -29.77
C GLY A 643 6.20 -30.85 -28.81
N GLY A 644 4.89 -30.61 -28.95
CA GLY A 644 3.86 -31.10 -28.03
C GLY A 644 3.65 -30.26 -26.76
N HIS A 645 4.36 -29.14 -26.62
CA HIS A 645 4.17 -28.15 -25.56
C HIS A 645 3.33 -26.98 -26.05
N VAL A 646 2.37 -26.54 -25.24
CA VAL A 646 1.65 -25.27 -25.45
C VAL A 646 2.43 -24.18 -24.72
N LEU A 647 2.94 -23.19 -25.44
CA LEU A 647 3.78 -22.12 -24.90
C LEU A 647 2.92 -21.02 -24.31
N ASP A 648 2.22 -21.32 -23.23
CA ASP A 648 1.23 -20.44 -22.62
C ASP A 648 1.67 -19.88 -21.25
N SER A 649 2.80 -20.37 -20.75
CA SER A 649 3.46 -19.94 -19.52
C SER A 649 4.98 -19.93 -19.70
N TRP A 650 5.70 -19.25 -18.78
CA TRP A 650 7.16 -19.31 -18.75
C TRP A 650 7.68 -20.72 -18.44
N ALA A 651 6.98 -21.46 -17.57
CA ALA A 651 7.36 -22.82 -17.21
C ALA A 651 7.27 -23.78 -18.41
N ASP A 652 6.20 -23.70 -19.20
CA ASP A 652 6.04 -24.53 -20.40
C ASP A 652 7.03 -24.14 -21.50
N PHE A 653 7.37 -22.85 -21.61
CA PHE A 653 8.43 -22.39 -22.50
C PHE A 653 9.79 -22.98 -22.12
N MET A 654 10.14 -22.96 -20.83
CA MET A 654 11.38 -23.57 -20.35
C MET A 654 11.38 -25.09 -20.54
N ALA A 655 10.27 -25.77 -20.25
CA ALA A 655 10.13 -27.21 -20.47
C ALA A 655 10.30 -27.60 -21.95
N ALA A 656 9.73 -26.81 -22.87
CA ALA A 656 9.90 -27.01 -24.30
C ALA A 656 11.36 -26.81 -24.73
N LEU A 657 12.03 -25.78 -24.19
CA LEU A 657 13.44 -25.50 -24.49
C LEU A 657 14.36 -26.62 -23.98
N ASP A 658 14.18 -27.06 -22.74
CA ASP A 658 14.94 -28.15 -22.11
C ASP A 658 14.68 -29.50 -22.79
N GLY A 659 13.46 -29.71 -23.29
CA GLY A 659 13.07 -30.87 -24.10
C GLY A 659 13.62 -30.87 -25.54
N GLY A 660 14.35 -29.82 -25.94
CA GLY A 660 14.94 -29.67 -27.28
C GLY A 660 13.94 -29.26 -28.36
N ALA A 661 12.74 -28.81 -28.00
CA ALA A 661 11.80 -28.24 -28.95
C ALA A 661 12.28 -26.86 -29.43
N PRO A 662 11.91 -26.41 -30.65
CA PRO A 662 12.36 -25.12 -31.20
C PRO A 662 11.62 -23.91 -30.58
N ALA A 663 11.56 -23.83 -29.24
CA ALA A 663 10.81 -22.81 -28.50
C ALA A 663 11.29 -21.37 -28.81
N LEU A 664 12.60 -21.14 -28.93
CA LEU A 664 13.15 -19.82 -29.30
C LEU A 664 12.75 -19.39 -30.71
N ALA A 665 12.66 -20.33 -31.66
CA ALA A 665 12.23 -20.02 -33.02
C ALA A 665 10.75 -19.61 -33.03
N VAL A 666 9.90 -20.35 -32.31
CA VAL A 666 8.48 -20.03 -32.19
C VAL A 666 8.25 -18.70 -31.47
N LEU A 667 9.01 -18.40 -30.42
CA LEU A 667 8.98 -17.09 -29.76
C LEU A 667 9.35 -15.97 -30.72
N ALA A 668 10.43 -16.13 -31.50
CA ALA A 668 10.86 -15.12 -32.47
C ALA A 668 9.81 -14.89 -33.56
N ASP A 669 9.23 -15.96 -34.10
CA ASP A 669 8.22 -15.89 -35.16
C ASP A 669 6.95 -15.20 -34.66
N GLN A 670 6.46 -15.58 -33.47
CA GLN A 670 5.24 -15.01 -32.88
C GLN A 670 5.42 -13.56 -32.43
N ALA A 671 6.54 -13.23 -31.78
CA ALA A 671 6.83 -11.85 -31.40
C ALA A 671 6.97 -10.96 -32.65
N THR A 672 7.58 -11.47 -33.72
CA THR A 672 7.70 -10.74 -34.99
C THR A 672 6.35 -10.57 -35.68
N LEU A 673 5.50 -11.61 -35.65
CA LEU A 673 4.14 -11.54 -36.20
C LEU A 673 3.33 -10.43 -35.55
N TRP A 674 3.35 -10.32 -34.21
CA TRP A 674 2.69 -9.23 -33.51
C TRP A 674 3.34 -7.87 -33.77
N TYR A 675 4.68 -7.82 -33.81
CA TYR A 675 5.42 -6.58 -33.99
C TYR A 675 5.25 -6.00 -35.41
N ARG A 676 5.38 -6.80 -36.46
CA ARG A 676 5.36 -6.35 -37.86
C ARG A 676 3.97 -6.50 -38.51
N GLY A 677 3.10 -7.35 -37.96
CA GLY A 677 1.88 -7.83 -38.62
C GLY A 677 2.17 -9.04 -39.52
N GLN A 678 1.12 -9.63 -40.12
CA GLN A 678 1.31 -10.67 -41.14
C GLN A 678 2.06 -10.07 -42.32
N SER A 679 3.32 -10.47 -42.50
CA SER A 679 4.03 -10.30 -43.76
C SER A 679 3.27 -11.11 -44.81
N GLY A 680 2.48 -10.45 -45.66
CA GLY A 680 2.07 -11.08 -46.92
C GLY A 680 3.33 -11.54 -47.67
N PRO A 681 3.32 -12.70 -48.33
CA PRO A 681 4.47 -13.13 -49.11
C PRO A 681 4.82 -12.04 -50.12
N SER A 682 6.09 -11.65 -50.15
CA SER A 682 6.66 -10.73 -51.13
C SER A 682 6.14 -11.09 -52.52
N ALA A 683 5.39 -10.19 -53.12
CA ALA A 683 5.02 -10.29 -54.53
C ALA A 683 6.32 -10.22 -55.35
N VAL A 684 6.81 -11.38 -55.74
CA VAL A 684 7.74 -11.52 -56.87
C VAL A 684 6.92 -11.22 -58.12
N SER A 685 7.21 -10.07 -58.73
CA SER A 685 7.03 -9.85 -60.17
C SER A 685 8.28 -9.20 -60.72
#